data_AF-A0AAE2ZUC7-F1
#
_entry.id   AF-A0AAE2ZUC7-F1
#
_cell.length_a   1.000
_cell.length_b   1.000
_cell.length_c   1.000
_cell.angle_alpha   90.00
_cell.angle_beta   90.00
_cell.angle_gamma   90.00
#
_symmetry.space_group_name_H-M   'P 1'
#
loop_
_entity.id
_entity.type
_entity.pdbx_description
1 polymer ?
#
loop_
_entity_poly.entity_id
_entity_poly.type
_entity_poly.pdbx_seq_one_letter_code
_entity_poly.pdbx_strand_id
1 'polypeptide(L)'
;MENYCILGNPNVGKTSLFNALTGSYEYIGNWSGVTVEKKVGKLKENVGQLIDLPGTYDLSPISKDETVVTDYLLNDSFSGIINIVDASQLKRNMQLTVQLLELNQPIYIGLNMIDVATKRGIKIDYHKLMKKLKTPIFPVVARTGKGTKHLLGEIKHLGEGYQPHFKINYGEKIEETIKNMCQIIMTETSHDKYQARFIAIQFLLNNMQIANELNSEVVNKLSSLRDQVAKQVEAVSVRREMERIRNHYIETLLQDVVTYPDEDKQYFSSRIDKILTHKYIGMPIFLAIMWLIFQTTFTWIGTPLSDQLDAFIGGTFTDSVKTIMNYLGVIPFLQDLITDGIIAGVGSVLVFVPQIVVLFFFISLLEDSGYMARIAVLMDRIMESFGLSGKSFIPMIIGFGCNVPSIMAARSIENEKERLTTILIAPFMSCSARLPVYALFVGIFFKENQSLVVLSLYVLGIIMAFLVSTVLTKTVLKNDNAIFIVELPTYRVPSIKTLWRSTWEKAKGFVRKAGTFIFGGSVVIWLLSYVGPHGINVNINQSFLHMVGSFFGMLVQPLGFGTWQAGATLVPGFLAKEVIVSSMAIIYSSGDAGLVNVIQNQFTPLSAYAFMIFILLYIPCVSTVAAIRKETYSWKWTALAVAYPLVTAYVLTFIFYQVGHLFV
;
A
#
# COMPACT_ATOMS: atom_id res chain seq x y z
N MET A 1 7.16 -25.66 30.37
CA MET A 1 6.33 -26.00 29.21
C MET A 1 7.23 -25.91 27.99
N GLU A 2 7.14 -26.85 27.06
CA GLU A 2 7.90 -26.78 25.82
C GLU A 2 7.33 -25.69 24.90
N ASN A 3 8.22 -24.86 24.39
CA ASN A 3 7.87 -23.74 23.52
C ASN A 3 8.43 -24.00 22.13
N TYR A 4 7.58 -24.08 21.13
CA TYR A 4 7.98 -24.21 19.73
C TYR A 4 7.70 -22.91 19.00
N CYS A 5 8.49 -22.61 17.96
CA CYS A 5 8.19 -21.53 17.04
C CYS A 5 7.91 -22.08 15.64
N ILE A 6 7.01 -21.42 14.90
CA ILE A 6 6.78 -21.71 13.49
C ILE A 6 7.38 -20.60 12.62
N LEU A 7 8.16 -21.00 11.62
CA LEU A 7 8.92 -20.12 10.74
C LEU A 7 8.81 -20.60 9.29
N GLY A 8 9.03 -19.70 8.35
CA GLY A 8 9.05 -19.99 6.93
C GLY A 8 8.86 -18.74 6.09
N ASN A 9 9.06 -18.88 4.79
CA ASN A 9 8.91 -17.78 3.86
C ASN A 9 7.48 -17.20 3.87
N PRO A 10 7.28 -15.92 3.54
CA PRO A 10 5.95 -15.37 3.28
C PRO A 10 5.15 -16.22 2.27
N ASN A 11 3.84 -16.32 2.49
CA ASN A 11 2.89 -17.01 1.61
C ASN A 11 3.05 -18.53 1.45
N VAL A 12 3.86 -19.20 2.26
CA VAL A 12 4.00 -20.68 2.24
C VAL A 12 2.88 -21.43 2.96
N GLY A 13 1.87 -20.73 3.49
CA GLY A 13 0.76 -21.32 4.24
C GLY A 13 0.99 -21.43 5.75
N LYS A 14 1.95 -20.67 6.30
CA LYS A 14 2.31 -20.65 7.74
C LYS A 14 1.10 -20.48 8.66
N THR A 15 0.29 -19.44 8.46
CA THR A 15 -0.90 -19.17 9.28
C THR A 15 -1.94 -20.29 9.18
N SER A 16 -2.10 -20.90 8.01
CA SER A 16 -2.99 -22.06 7.84
C SER A 16 -2.48 -23.27 8.62
N LEU A 17 -1.16 -23.51 8.60
CA LEU A 17 -0.55 -24.61 9.36
C LEU A 17 -0.60 -24.35 10.87
N PHE A 18 -0.33 -23.12 11.31
CA PHE A 18 -0.50 -22.70 12.71
C PHE A 18 -1.90 -23.06 13.21
N ASN A 19 -2.94 -22.62 12.49
CA ASN A 19 -4.34 -22.92 12.85
C ASN A 19 -4.65 -24.43 12.83
N ALA A 20 -4.01 -25.19 11.93
CA ALA A 20 -4.19 -26.63 11.87
C ALA A 20 -3.52 -27.35 13.06
N LEU A 21 -2.38 -26.85 13.54
CA LEU A 21 -1.63 -27.41 14.66
C LEU A 21 -2.18 -26.98 16.03
N THR A 22 -2.76 -25.78 16.12
CA THR A 22 -3.29 -25.24 17.38
C THR A 22 -4.78 -25.53 17.56
N GLY A 23 -5.21 -25.85 18.78
CA GLY A 23 -6.62 -26.07 19.12
C GLY A 23 -7.35 -24.81 19.60
N SER A 24 -6.62 -23.93 20.29
CA SER A 24 -7.12 -22.67 20.84
C SER A 24 -5.97 -21.65 20.89
N TYR A 25 -6.32 -20.36 20.79
CA TYR A 25 -5.37 -19.26 20.97
C TYR A 25 -5.23 -18.95 22.46
N GLU A 26 -4.01 -18.79 22.94
CA GLU A 26 -3.73 -18.27 24.29
C GLU A 26 -3.55 -16.76 24.28
N TYR A 27 -2.96 -16.20 23.22
CA TYR A 27 -2.69 -14.77 23.12
C TYR A 27 -2.65 -14.28 21.66
N ILE A 28 -3.30 -13.14 21.41
CA ILE A 28 -3.19 -12.36 20.18
C ILE A 28 -2.93 -10.91 20.60
N GLY A 29 -1.73 -10.41 20.31
CA GLY A 29 -1.33 -9.03 20.58
C GLY A 29 -0.27 -8.57 19.58
N ASN A 30 0.55 -7.61 19.95
CA ASN A 30 1.68 -7.16 19.11
C ASN A 30 3.02 -7.56 19.73
N TRP A 31 4.04 -7.76 18.90
CA TRP A 31 5.43 -7.85 19.35
C TRP A 31 5.89 -6.49 19.91
N SER A 32 6.82 -6.52 20.87
CA SER A 32 7.29 -5.30 21.53
C SER A 32 7.93 -4.35 20.52
N GLY A 33 7.52 -3.07 20.54
CA GLY A 33 8.14 -2.03 19.70
C GLY A 33 7.80 -2.07 18.20
N VAL A 34 6.95 -3.00 17.73
CA VAL A 34 6.57 -3.13 16.32
C VAL A 34 5.07 -3.36 16.14
N THR A 35 4.57 -3.16 14.91
CA THR A 35 3.14 -3.34 14.57
C THR A 35 2.77 -4.77 14.19
N VAL A 36 3.70 -5.73 14.32
CA VAL A 36 3.46 -7.12 13.91
C VAL A 36 2.66 -7.87 14.95
N GLU A 37 1.62 -8.57 14.51
CA GLU A 37 0.80 -9.43 15.37
C GLU A 37 1.64 -10.59 15.93
N LYS A 38 1.67 -10.72 17.25
CA LYS A 38 2.20 -11.89 17.98
C LYS A 38 1.05 -12.85 18.26
N LYS A 39 1.13 -14.07 17.72
CA LYS A 39 0.15 -15.15 17.96
C LYS A 39 0.80 -16.27 18.73
N VAL A 40 0.18 -16.64 19.85
CA VAL A 40 0.58 -17.77 20.67
C VAL A 40 -0.63 -18.71 20.79
N GLY A 41 -0.44 -19.96 20.41
CA GLY A 41 -1.47 -20.97 20.41
C GLY A 41 -1.01 -22.24 21.08
N LYS A 42 -1.94 -22.94 21.73
CA LYS A 42 -1.64 -24.22 22.35
C LYS A 42 -1.66 -25.31 21.30
N LEU A 43 -0.56 -26.05 21.15
CA LEU A 43 -0.50 -27.21 20.26
C LEU A 43 -1.53 -28.25 20.69
N LYS A 44 -2.17 -28.88 19.70
CA LYS A 44 -3.04 -30.04 19.93
C LYS A 44 -2.23 -31.17 20.59
N GLU A 45 -2.94 -32.07 21.25
CA GLU A 45 -2.34 -33.22 21.98
C GLU A 45 -1.43 -32.81 23.16
N ASN A 46 -1.55 -31.57 23.65
CA ASN A 46 -0.81 -31.02 24.79
C ASN A 46 0.72 -31.11 24.66
N VAL A 47 1.23 -31.01 23.43
CA VAL A 47 2.68 -31.05 23.15
C VAL A 47 3.39 -29.81 23.73
N GLY A 48 2.76 -28.63 23.67
CA GLY A 48 3.37 -27.39 24.16
C GLY A 48 2.69 -26.15 23.63
N GLN A 49 3.41 -25.02 23.65
CA GLN A 49 2.99 -23.77 23.03
C GLN A 49 3.64 -23.62 21.65
N LEU A 50 2.91 -23.01 20.72
CA LEU A 50 3.42 -22.63 19.40
C LEU A 50 3.34 -21.11 19.24
N ILE A 51 4.48 -20.50 18.92
CA ILE A 51 4.62 -19.07 18.69
C ILE A 51 4.76 -18.85 17.18
N ASP A 52 3.89 -18.01 16.63
CA ASP A 52 3.94 -17.61 15.22
C ASP A 52 4.94 -16.48 15.03
N LEU A 53 6.05 -16.78 14.34
CA LEU A 53 7.03 -15.76 13.97
C LEU A 53 6.66 -15.13 12.61
N PRO A 54 7.03 -13.86 12.36
CA PRO A 54 6.82 -13.24 11.06
C PRO A 54 7.44 -14.06 9.92
N GLY A 55 6.79 -14.07 8.76
CA GLY A 55 7.37 -14.74 7.60
C GLY A 55 8.58 -13.95 7.10
N THR A 56 9.74 -14.60 6.98
CA THR A 56 10.97 -13.97 6.48
C THR A 56 11.61 -14.79 5.37
N TYR A 57 12.41 -14.15 4.52
CA TYR A 57 13.23 -14.82 3.49
C TYR A 57 14.66 -15.10 3.95
N ASP A 58 15.16 -14.28 4.87
CA ASP A 58 16.53 -14.28 5.37
C ASP A 58 16.50 -13.94 6.87
N LEU A 59 17.50 -14.38 7.63
CA LEU A 59 17.65 -13.99 9.03
C LEU A 59 18.33 -12.62 9.17
N SER A 60 18.88 -12.05 8.09
CA SER A 60 19.33 -10.67 8.02
C SER A 60 18.14 -9.75 7.70
N PRO A 61 17.60 -9.00 8.69
CA PRO A 61 16.35 -8.29 8.54
C PRO A 61 16.52 -7.04 7.64
N ILE A 62 15.59 -6.85 6.71
CA ILE A 62 15.49 -5.64 5.88
C ILE A 62 14.45 -4.68 6.49
N SER A 63 13.50 -5.21 7.27
CA SER A 63 12.45 -4.45 7.94
C SER A 63 12.48 -4.64 9.45
N LYS A 64 11.87 -3.68 10.18
CA LYS A 64 11.65 -3.81 11.63
C LYS A 64 10.82 -5.05 11.99
N ASP A 65 9.91 -5.43 11.10
CA ASP A 65 9.03 -6.59 11.29
C ASP A 65 9.82 -7.91 11.22
N GLU A 66 10.82 -8.00 10.34
CA GLU A 66 11.74 -9.15 10.25
C GLU A 66 12.73 -9.19 11.41
N THR A 67 13.04 -8.04 12.03
CA THR A 67 13.97 -7.95 13.16
C THR A 67 13.51 -8.81 14.35
N VAL A 68 12.20 -8.95 14.52
CA VAL A 68 11.56 -9.80 15.53
C VAL A 68 12.00 -11.25 15.42
N VAL A 69 12.20 -11.76 14.19
CA VAL A 69 12.60 -13.16 13.99
C VAL A 69 14.00 -13.38 14.55
N THR A 70 14.94 -12.51 14.20
CA THR A 70 16.34 -12.61 14.63
C THR A 70 16.46 -12.42 16.14
N ASP A 71 15.79 -11.41 16.69
CA ASP A 71 15.75 -11.14 18.14
C ASP A 71 15.21 -12.34 18.94
N TYR A 72 14.06 -12.89 18.51
CA TYR A 72 13.47 -14.06 19.16
C TYR A 72 14.38 -15.29 19.10
N LEU A 73 15.04 -15.54 17.96
CA LEU A 73 15.92 -16.71 17.81
C LEU A 73 17.21 -16.62 18.64
N LEU A 74 17.62 -15.41 19.04
CA LEU A 74 18.82 -15.17 19.84
C LEU A 74 18.51 -15.11 21.34
N ASN A 75 17.43 -14.43 21.72
CA ASN A 75 17.17 -14.03 23.10
C ASN A 75 16.12 -14.89 23.82
N ASP A 76 15.17 -15.49 23.09
CA ASP A 76 14.14 -16.34 23.68
C ASP A 76 14.54 -17.82 23.70
N SER A 77 14.14 -18.54 24.75
CA SER A 77 14.32 -19.99 24.84
C SER A 77 13.18 -20.76 24.18
N PHE A 78 13.50 -21.67 23.26
CA PHE A 78 12.55 -22.56 22.60
C PHE A 78 13.10 -23.99 22.46
N SER A 79 12.20 -24.97 22.38
CA SER A 79 12.47 -26.41 22.31
C SER A 79 12.67 -26.91 20.88
N GLY A 80 12.18 -26.18 19.88
CA GLY A 80 12.37 -26.54 18.48
C GLY A 80 11.63 -25.63 17.51
N ILE A 81 11.97 -25.78 16.22
CA ILE A 81 11.49 -24.95 15.12
C ILE A 81 10.64 -25.81 14.18
N ILE A 82 9.41 -25.38 13.91
CA ILE A 82 8.57 -25.92 12.84
C ILE A 82 8.80 -25.04 11.60
N ASN A 83 9.62 -25.51 10.67
CA ASN A 83 9.91 -24.77 9.44
C ASN A 83 8.96 -25.21 8.31
N ILE A 84 8.12 -24.31 7.81
CA ILE A 84 7.21 -24.59 6.69
C ILE A 84 7.84 -24.18 5.36
N VAL A 85 7.89 -25.14 4.44
CA VAL A 85 8.59 -25.02 3.14
C VAL A 85 7.61 -25.27 2.00
N ASP A 86 7.54 -24.36 1.02
CA ASP A 86 6.74 -24.56 -0.20
C ASP A 86 7.45 -25.49 -1.18
N ALA A 87 6.86 -26.67 -1.39
CA ALA A 87 7.32 -27.68 -2.36
C ALA A 87 7.45 -27.13 -3.79
N SER A 88 6.60 -26.19 -4.18
CA SER A 88 6.60 -25.62 -5.53
C SER A 88 7.76 -24.64 -5.78
N GLN A 89 8.45 -24.21 -4.73
CA GLN A 89 9.61 -23.30 -4.76
C GLN A 89 10.71 -23.78 -3.81
N LEU A 90 11.02 -25.08 -3.83
CA LEU A 90 11.87 -25.71 -2.83
C LEU A 90 13.26 -25.07 -2.72
N LYS A 91 13.98 -24.86 -3.83
CA LYS A 91 15.34 -24.25 -3.84
C LYS A 91 15.39 -22.92 -3.09
N ARG A 92 14.37 -22.10 -3.26
CA ARG A 92 14.30 -20.78 -2.65
C ARG A 92 14.00 -20.85 -1.15
N ASN A 93 13.06 -21.70 -0.74
CA ASN A 93 12.75 -21.89 0.67
C ASN A 93 13.93 -22.51 1.43
N MET A 94 14.73 -23.35 0.76
CA MET A 94 15.93 -23.94 1.36
C MET A 94 16.99 -22.92 1.78
N GLN A 95 16.97 -21.69 1.25
CA GLN A 95 17.85 -20.62 1.70
C GLN A 95 17.66 -20.32 3.18
N LEU A 96 16.41 -20.09 3.61
CA LEU A 96 16.09 -19.89 5.02
C LEU A 96 16.33 -21.17 5.83
N THR A 97 15.90 -22.32 5.31
CA THR A 97 16.06 -23.61 6.00
C THR A 97 17.51 -23.90 6.38
N VAL A 98 18.46 -23.63 5.48
CA VAL A 98 19.88 -23.81 5.75
C VAL A 98 20.36 -22.91 6.88
N GLN A 99 19.94 -21.64 6.91
CA GLN A 99 20.30 -20.74 8.00
C GLN A 99 19.72 -21.18 9.34
N LEU A 100 18.48 -21.68 9.35
CA LEU A 100 17.87 -22.22 10.56
C LEU A 100 18.62 -23.46 11.04
N LEU A 101 19.06 -24.34 10.14
CA LEU A 101 19.87 -25.51 10.50
C LEU A 101 21.20 -25.11 11.15
N GLU A 102 21.79 -23.96 10.78
CA GLU A 102 23.01 -23.43 11.41
C GLU A 102 22.81 -22.91 12.84
N LEU A 103 21.58 -22.66 13.29
CA LEU A 103 21.29 -22.40 14.72
C LEU A 103 21.57 -23.62 15.60
N ASN A 104 21.64 -24.81 14.98
CA ASN A 104 21.86 -26.08 15.66
C ASN A 104 20.78 -26.37 16.74
N GLN A 105 19.53 -26.06 16.41
CA GLN A 105 18.33 -26.38 17.20
C GLN A 105 17.49 -27.48 16.52
N PRO A 106 16.62 -28.20 17.23
CA PRO A 106 15.74 -29.20 16.61
C PRO A 106 14.80 -28.56 15.57
N ILE A 107 14.80 -29.07 14.34
CA ILE A 107 13.97 -28.56 13.24
C ILE A 107 13.05 -29.65 12.69
N TYR A 108 11.78 -29.31 12.51
CA TYR A 108 10.76 -30.14 11.87
C TYR A 108 10.29 -29.43 10.61
N ILE A 109 10.51 -30.05 9.45
CA ILE A 109 10.16 -29.41 8.16
C ILE A 109 8.75 -29.85 7.73
N GLY A 110 7.82 -28.91 7.65
CA GLY A 110 6.52 -29.09 7.02
C GLY A 110 6.59 -28.76 5.53
N LEU A 111 6.71 -29.77 4.68
CA LEU A 111 6.71 -29.61 3.22
C LEU A 111 5.28 -29.42 2.71
N ASN A 112 4.89 -28.16 2.47
CA ASN A 112 3.55 -27.77 2.08
C ASN A 112 3.40 -27.61 0.56
N MET A 113 2.16 -27.50 0.07
CA MET A 113 1.81 -27.25 -1.35
C MET A 113 2.32 -28.33 -2.33
N ILE A 114 2.39 -29.57 -1.88
CA ILE A 114 2.78 -30.72 -2.73
C ILE A 114 1.80 -30.91 -3.90
N ASP A 115 0.52 -30.58 -3.70
CA ASP A 115 -0.51 -30.58 -4.74
C ASP A 115 -0.20 -29.55 -5.85
N VAL A 116 0.28 -28.37 -5.47
CA VAL A 116 0.70 -27.32 -6.42
C VAL A 116 1.97 -27.75 -7.16
N ALA A 117 2.96 -28.31 -6.45
CA ALA A 117 4.18 -28.83 -7.05
C ALA A 117 3.87 -29.92 -8.09
N THR A 118 3.00 -30.88 -7.73
CA THR A 118 2.57 -31.97 -8.62
C THR A 118 1.84 -31.44 -9.85
N LYS A 119 0.95 -30.45 -9.70
CA LYS A 119 0.27 -29.78 -10.83
C LYS A 119 1.25 -29.06 -11.76
N ARG A 120 2.34 -28.52 -11.22
CA ARG A 120 3.43 -27.91 -11.98
C ARG A 120 4.38 -28.94 -12.60
N GLY A 121 4.13 -30.24 -12.44
CA GLY A 121 5.00 -31.31 -12.93
C GLY A 121 6.28 -31.52 -12.12
N ILE A 122 6.43 -30.83 -10.98
CA ILE A 122 7.58 -30.96 -10.09
C ILE A 122 7.41 -32.23 -9.26
N LYS A 123 8.37 -33.15 -9.36
CA LYS A 123 8.42 -34.36 -8.53
C LYS A 123 9.49 -34.20 -7.46
N ILE A 124 9.13 -34.44 -6.20
CA ILE A 124 10.01 -34.27 -5.05
C ILE A 124 10.08 -35.57 -4.27
N ASP A 125 11.28 -36.12 -4.12
CA ASP A 125 11.57 -37.25 -3.25
C ASP A 125 11.94 -36.75 -1.85
N TYR A 126 10.91 -36.49 -1.03
CA TYR A 126 11.11 -35.98 0.33
C TYR A 126 11.78 -37.01 1.27
N HIS A 127 11.74 -38.31 0.96
CA HIS A 127 12.48 -39.34 1.72
C HIS A 127 13.99 -39.24 1.50
N LYS A 128 14.43 -39.04 0.25
CA LYS A 128 15.85 -38.75 -0.02
C LYS A 128 16.29 -37.44 0.62
N LEU A 129 15.45 -36.40 0.56
CA LEU A 129 15.74 -35.11 1.18
C LEU A 129 15.91 -35.25 2.71
N MET A 130 15.01 -35.98 3.36
CA MET A 130 15.07 -36.28 4.80
C MET A 130 16.39 -36.99 5.17
N LYS A 131 16.82 -37.98 4.37
CA LYS A 131 18.10 -38.68 4.58
C LYS A 131 19.32 -37.77 4.39
N LYS A 132 19.34 -36.94 3.34
CA LYS A 132 20.46 -36.02 3.06
C LYS A 132 20.57 -34.92 4.13
N LEU A 133 19.43 -34.35 4.56
CA LEU A 133 19.38 -33.31 5.58
C LEU A 133 19.49 -33.84 7.02
N LYS A 134 19.28 -35.15 7.23
CA LYS A 134 19.17 -35.77 8.57
C LYS A 134 18.17 -35.05 9.48
N THR A 135 17.14 -34.48 8.88
CA THR A 135 16.12 -33.65 9.52
C THR A 135 14.74 -34.21 9.17
N PRO A 136 13.80 -34.33 10.12
CA PRO A 136 12.44 -34.79 9.86
C PRO A 136 11.70 -33.89 8.85
N ILE A 137 11.10 -34.50 7.83
CA ILE A 137 10.32 -33.81 6.78
C ILE A 137 8.95 -34.47 6.63
N PHE A 138 7.90 -33.66 6.75
CA PHE A 138 6.52 -34.11 6.71
C PHE A 138 5.78 -33.49 5.54
N PRO A 139 5.20 -34.28 4.63
CA PRO A 139 4.29 -33.76 3.62
C PRO A 139 3.00 -33.28 4.31
N VAL A 140 2.72 -31.97 4.21
CA VAL A 140 1.54 -31.35 4.83
C VAL A 140 0.67 -30.64 3.79
N VAL A 141 -0.63 -30.57 4.06
CA VAL A 141 -1.56 -29.69 3.35
C VAL A 141 -2.16 -28.75 4.37
N ALA A 142 -1.55 -27.57 4.52
CA ALA A 142 -1.89 -26.63 5.58
C ALA A 142 -3.39 -26.22 5.56
N ARG A 143 -4.01 -26.13 4.38
CA ARG A 143 -5.42 -25.75 4.23
C ARG A 143 -6.40 -26.80 4.77
N THR A 144 -6.08 -28.08 4.65
CA THR A 144 -6.96 -29.18 5.08
C THR A 144 -6.51 -29.81 6.39
N GLY A 145 -5.31 -29.47 6.88
CA GLY A 145 -4.70 -30.08 8.06
C GLY A 145 -4.16 -31.50 7.83
N LYS A 146 -4.16 -32.01 6.60
CA LYS A 146 -3.61 -33.34 6.30
C LYS A 146 -2.10 -33.37 6.59
N GLY A 147 -1.64 -34.41 7.28
CA GLY A 147 -0.23 -34.59 7.67
C GLY A 147 0.15 -33.99 9.04
N THR A 148 -0.70 -33.15 9.64
CA THR A 148 -0.38 -32.49 10.92
C THR A 148 -0.28 -33.44 12.11
N LYS A 149 -1.08 -34.51 12.15
CA LYS A 149 -1.01 -35.54 13.21
C LYS A 149 0.35 -36.26 13.24
N HIS A 150 0.90 -36.60 12.08
CA HIS A 150 2.22 -37.23 12.00
C HIS A 150 3.33 -36.28 12.49
N LEU A 151 3.24 -35.00 12.11
CA LEU A 151 4.18 -33.97 12.56
C LEU A 151 4.11 -33.79 14.10
N LEU A 152 2.91 -33.71 14.69
CA LEU A 152 2.74 -33.60 16.14
C LEU A 152 3.24 -34.83 16.90
N GLY A 153 2.99 -36.03 16.37
CA GLY A 153 3.48 -37.28 16.96
C GLY A 153 5.01 -37.33 17.04
N GLU A 154 5.69 -36.90 15.98
CA GLU A 154 7.15 -36.88 15.93
C GLU A 154 7.77 -35.81 16.84
N ILE A 155 7.15 -34.63 16.97
CA ILE A 155 7.61 -33.61 17.93
C ILE A 155 7.64 -34.18 19.36
N LYS A 156 6.64 -34.98 19.72
CA LYS A 156 6.55 -35.61 21.04
C LYS A 156 7.65 -36.66 21.29
N HIS A 157 8.14 -37.31 20.25
CA HIS A 157 9.12 -38.41 20.35
C HIS A 157 10.58 -37.96 20.15
N LEU A 158 10.83 -36.92 19.36
CA LEU A 158 12.18 -36.42 19.06
C LEU A 158 12.74 -35.47 20.14
N GLY A 159 11.92 -35.02 21.09
CA GLY A 159 12.34 -34.08 22.15
C GLY A 159 13.42 -34.62 23.10
N GLU A 160 13.55 -35.94 23.23
CA GLU A 160 14.51 -36.57 24.15
C GLU A 160 15.78 -37.05 23.41
N GLY A 161 16.85 -36.25 23.45
CA GLY A 161 18.20 -36.69 23.05
C GLY A 161 18.63 -36.42 21.60
N TYR A 162 17.80 -35.77 20.77
CA TYR A 162 18.22 -35.34 19.43
C TYR A 162 19.18 -34.15 19.50
N GLN A 163 20.46 -34.38 19.20
CA GLN A 163 21.44 -33.31 18.99
C GLN A 163 21.66 -33.09 17.49
N PRO A 164 21.19 -31.96 16.92
CA PRO A 164 21.53 -31.61 15.57
C PRO A 164 23.05 -31.37 15.47
N HIS A 165 23.63 -31.79 14.35
CA HIS A 165 25.01 -31.52 13.98
C HIS A 165 25.04 -31.09 12.51
N PHE A 166 24.53 -29.90 12.25
CA PHE A 166 24.60 -29.30 10.93
C PHE A 166 25.75 -28.30 10.86
N LYS A 167 26.62 -28.45 9.85
CA LYS A 167 27.73 -27.53 9.61
C LYS A 167 27.99 -27.42 8.11
N ILE A 168 27.97 -26.19 7.60
CA ILE A 168 28.52 -25.84 6.30
C ILE A 168 29.97 -25.39 6.50
N ASN A 169 30.85 -25.83 5.58
CA ASN A 169 32.23 -25.37 5.52
C ASN A 169 32.31 -24.18 4.55
N TYR A 170 32.64 -23.00 5.08
CA TYR A 170 32.76 -21.76 4.30
C TYR A 170 34.14 -21.54 3.65
N GLY A 171 35.00 -22.57 3.63
CA GLY A 171 36.37 -22.47 3.17
C GLY A 171 37.34 -22.06 4.29
N GLU A 172 38.62 -22.38 4.12
CA GLU A 172 39.62 -22.29 5.20
C GLU A 172 39.73 -20.90 5.83
N LYS A 173 39.84 -19.85 5.00
CA LYS A 173 39.99 -18.45 5.45
C LYS A 173 38.79 -17.97 6.26
N ILE A 174 37.58 -18.29 5.81
CA ILE A 174 36.34 -17.86 6.48
C ILE A 174 36.12 -18.70 7.75
N GLU A 175 36.39 -20.00 7.72
CA GLU A 175 36.28 -20.86 8.91
C GLU A 175 37.27 -20.48 10.01
N GLU A 176 38.50 -20.11 9.66
CA GLU A 176 39.49 -19.60 10.62
C GLU A 176 38.99 -18.31 11.27
N THR A 177 38.45 -17.39 10.47
CA THR A 177 37.84 -16.15 10.97
C THR A 177 36.65 -16.44 11.90
N ILE A 178 35.74 -17.34 11.51
CA ILE A 178 34.61 -17.76 12.34
C ILE A 178 35.10 -18.34 13.67
N LYS A 179 36.16 -19.15 13.66
CA LYS A 179 36.73 -19.74 14.89
C LYS A 179 37.27 -18.65 15.82
N ASN A 180 37.97 -17.66 15.29
CA ASN A 180 38.48 -16.53 16.08
C ASN A 180 37.33 -15.67 16.64
N MET A 181 36.30 -15.40 15.83
CA MET A 181 35.10 -14.71 16.27
C MET A 181 34.36 -15.47 17.37
N CYS A 182 34.21 -16.79 17.24
CA CYS A 182 33.62 -17.64 18.28
C CYS A 182 34.35 -17.51 19.62
N GLN A 183 35.69 -17.51 19.62
CA GLN A 183 36.47 -17.38 20.85
C GLN A 183 36.21 -16.03 21.55
N ILE A 184 36.14 -14.94 20.78
CA ILE A 184 35.83 -13.61 21.32
C ILE A 184 34.42 -13.61 21.89
N ILE A 185 33.43 -14.08 21.13
CA ILE A 185 32.03 -14.11 21.57
C ILE A 185 31.89 -14.94 22.84
N MET A 186 32.45 -16.15 22.90
CA MET A 186 32.36 -17.02 24.08
C MET A 186 33.08 -16.45 25.32
N THR A 187 34.11 -15.61 25.14
CA THR A 187 34.85 -15.02 26.27
C THR A 187 34.12 -13.80 26.83
N GLU A 188 33.49 -13.02 25.96
CA GLU A 188 32.88 -11.72 26.29
C GLU A 188 31.36 -11.82 26.52
N THR A 189 30.74 -12.97 26.26
CA THR A 189 29.29 -13.19 26.39
C THR A 189 28.97 -14.55 27.02
N SER A 190 27.70 -14.77 27.38
CA SER A 190 27.22 -16.04 27.97
C SER A 190 26.79 -17.08 26.92
N HIS A 191 27.08 -16.86 25.63
CA HIS A 191 26.64 -17.74 24.55
C HIS A 191 27.43 -19.05 24.49
N ASP A 192 26.74 -20.14 24.19
CA ASP A 192 27.40 -21.43 23.97
C ASP A 192 28.17 -21.46 22.65
N LYS A 193 28.92 -22.55 22.41
CA LYS A 193 29.73 -22.74 21.20
C LYS A 193 28.92 -22.68 19.90
N TYR A 194 27.68 -23.18 19.91
CA TYR A 194 26.82 -23.24 18.73
C TYR A 194 26.21 -21.87 18.42
N GLN A 195 25.69 -21.20 19.45
CA GLN A 195 25.19 -19.83 19.38
C GLN A 195 26.30 -18.87 18.94
N ALA A 196 27.50 -18.97 19.52
CA ALA A 196 28.64 -18.14 19.15
C ALA A 196 29.03 -18.30 17.67
N ARG A 197 28.94 -19.53 17.13
CA ARG A 197 29.17 -19.77 15.70
C ARG A 197 28.07 -19.15 14.83
N PHE A 198 26.81 -19.31 15.21
CA PHE A 198 25.70 -18.71 14.50
C PHE A 198 25.82 -17.18 14.45
N ILE A 199 26.11 -16.55 15.60
CA ILE A 199 26.34 -15.10 15.72
C ILE A 199 27.48 -14.65 14.82
N ALA A 200 28.63 -15.37 14.82
CA ALA A 200 29.75 -15.05 13.95
C ALA A 200 29.40 -15.12 12.46
N ILE A 201 28.65 -16.15 12.03
CA ILE A 201 28.17 -16.28 10.65
C ILE A 201 27.25 -15.12 10.27
N GLN A 202 26.28 -14.80 11.12
CA GLN A 202 25.33 -13.71 10.86
C GLN A 202 26.02 -12.33 10.84
N PHE A 203 27.02 -12.12 11.69
CA PHE A 203 27.83 -10.91 11.70
C PHE A 203 28.61 -10.74 10.38
N LEU A 204 29.21 -11.82 9.85
CA LEU A 204 29.91 -11.80 8.54
C LEU A 204 28.96 -11.53 7.36
N LEU A 205 27.67 -11.87 7.51
CA LEU A 205 26.61 -11.55 6.54
C LEU A 205 26.06 -10.12 6.67
N ASN A 206 26.67 -9.29 7.52
CA ASN A 206 26.24 -7.93 7.83
C ASN A 206 24.83 -7.84 8.42
N ASN A 207 24.47 -8.79 9.28
CA ASN A 207 23.23 -8.71 10.04
C ASN A 207 23.35 -7.62 11.11
N MET A 208 22.72 -6.46 10.88
CA MET A 208 22.80 -5.30 11.77
C MET A 208 22.18 -5.56 13.15
N GLN A 209 21.18 -6.45 13.24
CA GLN A 209 20.54 -6.76 14.51
C GLN A 209 21.50 -7.45 15.48
N ILE A 210 22.31 -8.39 14.96
CA ILE A 210 23.38 -9.03 15.74
C ILE A 210 24.37 -8.00 16.27
N ALA A 211 24.74 -7.01 15.46
CA ALA A 211 25.67 -5.97 15.88
C ALA A 211 25.08 -5.07 16.98
N ASN A 212 23.76 -4.87 17.01
CA ASN A 212 23.09 -4.07 18.03
C ASN A 212 22.95 -4.79 19.38
N GLU A 213 22.90 -6.13 19.37
CA GLU A 213 22.81 -6.95 20.58
C GLU A 213 24.16 -7.16 21.26
N LEU A 214 25.26 -6.99 20.52
CA LEU A 214 26.62 -7.11 21.03
C LEU A 214 27.16 -5.78 21.57
N ASN A 215 28.03 -5.87 22.59
CA ASN A 215 28.73 -4.71 23.13
C ASN A 215 29.62 -4.03 22.07
N SER A 216 29.74 -2.71 22.14
CA SER A 216 30.49 -1.89 21.17
C SER A 216 31.94 -2.34 21.00
N GLU A 217 32.58 -2.78 22.08
CA GLU A 217 33.96 -3.28 22.06
C GLU A 217 34.08 -4.61 21.29
N VAL A 218 33.12 -5.52 21.49
CA VAL A 218 33.06 -6.81 20.76
C VAL A 218 32.82 -6.55 19.28
N VAL A 219 31.88 -5.66 18.94
CA VAL A 219 31.60 -5.27 17.56
C VAL A 219 32.84 -4.71 16.87
N ASN A 220 33.61 -3.86 17.55
CA ASN A 220 34.87 -3.33 17.02
C ASN A 220 35.88 -4.45 16.74
N LYS A 221 36.09 -5.39 17.68
CA LYS A 221 36.97 -6.54 17.49
C LYS A 221 36.50 -7.41 16.30
N LEU A 222 35.21 -7.74 16.22
CA LEU A 222 34.64 -8.54 15.13
C LEU A 222 34.71 -7.82 13.77
N SER A 223 34.47 -6.52 13.73
CA SER A 223 34.55 -5.72 12.51
C SER A 223 35.96 -5.73 11.91
N SER A 224 37.00 -5.66 12.76
CA SER A 224 38.39 -5.74 12.31
C SER A 224 38.72 -7.08 11.65
N LEU A 225 38.19 -8.19 12.19
CA LEU A 225 38.35 -9.53 11.62
C LEU A 225 37.60 -9.69 10.29
N ARG A 226 36.38 -9.13 10.20
CA ARG A 226 35.61 -9.11 8.95
C ARG A 226 36.37 -8.34 7.85
N ASP A 227 36.94 -7.20 8.18
CA ASP A 227 37.66 -6.36 7.22
C ASP A 227 38.99 -7.00 6.79
N GLN A 228 39.64 -7.78 7.67
CA GLN A 228 40.80 -8.60 7.32
C GLN A 228 40.43 -9.71 6.34
N VAL A 229 39.38 -10.49 6.61
CA VAL A 229 38.99 -11.60 5.71
C VAL A 229 38.47 -11.06 4.37
N ALA A 230 37.83 -9.88 4.36
CA ALA A 230 37.39 -9.22 3.13
C ALA A 230 38.55 -8.90 2.18
N LYS A 231 39.76 -8.62 2.69
CA LYS A 231 40.96 -8.40 1.86
C LYS A 231 41.57 -9.69 1.33
N GLN A 232 41.31 -10.82 1.97
CA GLN A 232 41.92 -12.11 1.64
C GLN A 232 41.08 -12.96 0.69
N VAL A 233 39.79 -12.66 0.56
CA VAL A 233 38.87 -13.35 -0.36
C VAL A 233 38.84 -12.55 -1.66
N GLU A 234 39.12 -13.19 -2.81
CA GLU A 234 39.10 -12.57 -4.15
C GLU A 234 37.69 -12.14 -4.63
N ALA A 235 36.69 -12.19 -3.75
CA ALA A 235 35.30 -11.87 -4.04
C ALA A 235 35.00 -10.38 -3.77
N VAL A 236 33.98 -9.85 -4.47
CA VAL A 236 33.46 -8.47 -4.28
C VAL A 236 33.06 -8.20 -2.82
N SER A 237 32.62 -9.22 -2.08
CA SER A 237 32.35 -9.15 -0.64
C SER A 237 32.35 -10.54 0.02
N VAL A 238 32.64 -10.60 1.32
CA VAL A 238 32.57 -11.82 2.15
C VAL A 238 31.17 -12.43 2.12
N ARG A 239 30.14 -11.57 2.24
CA ARG A 239 28.73 -11.97 2.17
C ARG A 239 28.43 -12.73 0.88
N ARG A 240 28.84 -12.21 -0.28
CA ARG A 240 28.56 -12.82 -1.58
C ARG A 240 29.21 -14.19 -1.72
N GLU A 241 30.41 -14.37 -1.16
CA GLU A 241 31.09 -15.66 -1.18
C GLU A 241 30.39 -16.70 -0.29
N MET A 242 29.98 -16.30 0.92
CA MET A 242 29.19 -17.18 1.81
C MET A 242 27.85 -17.58 1.18
N GLU A 243 27.15 -16.64 0.54
CA GLU A 243 25.92 -16.90 -0.20
C GLU A 243 26.16 -17.85 -1.38
N ARG A 244 27.28 -17.71 -2.11
CA ARG A 244 27.68 -18.62 -3.19
C ARG A 244 27.86 -20.05 -2.67
N ILE A 245 28.54 -20.21 -1.53
CA ILE A 245 28.77 -21.53 -0.90
C ILE A 245 27.45 -22.16 -0.45
N ARG A 246 26.55 -21.40 0.20
CA ARG A 246 25.22 -21.87 0.59
C ARG A 246 24.39 -22.30 -0.63
N ASN A 247 24.40 -21.50 -1.69
CA ASN A 247 23.70 -21.81 -2.94
C ASN A 247 24.21 -23.13 -3.53
N HIS A 248 25.53 -23.31 -3.58
CA HIS A 248 26.14 -24.53 -4.08
C HIS A 248 25.73 -25.75 -3.23
N TYR A 249 25.77 -25.62 -1.90
CA TYR A 249 25.29 -26.67 -0.98
C TYR A 249 23.83 -27.07 -1.26
N ILE A 250 22.95 -26.09 -1.44
CA ILE A 250 21.53 -26.31 -1.73
C ILE A 250 21.35 -26.98 -3.09
N GLU A 251 22.11 -26.59 -4.11
CA GLU A 251 22.06 -27.22 -5.44
C GLU A 251 22.46 -28.70 -5.37
N THR A 252 23.58 -29.02 -4.71
CA THR A 252 24.02 -30.40 -4.49
C THR A 252 23.02 -31.21 -3.68
N LEU A 253 22.37 -30.59 -2.69
CA LEU A 253 21.33 -31.22 -1.89
C LEU A 253 20.13 -31.63 -2.77
N LEU A 254 19.71 -30.74 -3.67
CA LEU A 254 18.48 -30.89 -4.46
C LEU A 254 18.63 -31.67 -5.77
N GLN A 255 19.86 -31.86 -6.28
CA GLN A 255 20.14 -32.45 -7.59
C GLN A 255 19.44 -33.80 -7.87
N ASP A 256 19.38 -34.70 -6.89
CA ASP A 256 18.71 -36.02 -7.01
C ASP A 256 17.37 -36.12 -6.25
N VAL A 257 16.92 -34.99 -5.71
CA VAL A 257 15.70 -34.89 -4.89
C VAL A 257 14.54 -34.33 -5.71
N VAL A 258 14.82 -33.37 -6.59
CA VAL A 258 13.80 -32.66 -7.34
C VAL A 258 13.97 -32.90 -8.83
N THR A 259 12.91 -33.37 -9.47
CA THR A 259 12.82 -33.40 -10.93
C THR A 259 11.85 -32.30 -11.37
N TYR A 260 12.38 -31.32 -12.10
CA TYR A 260 11.57 -30.32 -12.77
C TYR A 260 11.13 -30.87 -14.13
N PRO A 261 9.90 -30.60 -14.58
CA PRO A 261 9.48 -30.98 -15.92
C PRO A 261 10.24 -30.16 -16.97
N ASP A 262 10.38 -30.70 -18.18
CA ASP A 262 10.91 -29.95 -19.32
C ASP A 262 10.15 -28.61 -19.48
N GLU A 263 10.91 -27.54 -19.73
CA GLU A 263 10.45 -26.13 -19.74
C GLU A 263 9.24 -25.89 -20.66
N ASP A 264 9.01 -26.81 -21.59
CA ASP A 264 7.99 -26.80 -22.63
C ASP A 264 6.52 -27.02 -22.18
N LYS A 265 6.19 -26.97 -20.90
CA LYS A 265 4.78 -27.08 -20.45
C LYS A 265 4.26 -25.87 -19.67
N GLN A 266 5.02 -24.79 -19.55
CA GLN A 266 4.64 -23.57 -18.81
C GLN A 266 3.91 -22.49 -19.66
N TYR A 267 3.38 -22.86 -20.83
CA TYR A 267 3.31 -21.96 -22.00
C TYR A 267 2.25 -20.86 -22.09
N PHE A 268 1.22 -20.80 -21.24
CA PHE A 268 0.24 -19.72 -21.37
C PHE A 268 0.66 -18.45 -20.61
N SER A 269 1.05 -18.62 -19.34
CA SER A 269 1.52 -17.53 -18.46
C SER A 269 2.77 -16.84 -19.03
N SER A 270 3.74 -17.62 -19.50
CA SER A 270 5.02 -17.09 -20.01
C SER A 270 4.88 -16.34 -21.33
N ARG A 271 3.97 -16.77 -22.22
CA ARG A 271 3.66 -16.06 -23.47
C ARG A 271 2.98 -14.72 -23.19
N ILE A 272 2.02 -14.71 -22.27
CA ILE A 272 1.35 -13.47 -21.84
C ILE A 272 2.35 -12.53 -21.18
N ASP A 273 3.19 -13.03 -20.26
CA ASP A 273 4.20 -12.20 -19.60
C ASP A 273 5.16 -11.58 -20.63
N LYS A 274 5.64 -12.34 -21.63
CA LYS A 274 6.52 -11.81 -22.67
C LYS A 274 5.92 -10.64 -23.45
N ILE A 275 4.60 -10.65 -23.68
CA ILE A 275 3.89 -9.56 -24.36
C ILE A 275 3.68 -8.38 -23.41
N LEU A 276 3.18 -8.65 -22.21
CA LEU A 276 2.79 -7.64 -21.23
C LEU A 276 3.98 -6.91 -20.59
N THR A 277 5.14 -7.56 -20.48
CA THR A 277 6.37 -6.95 -19.96
C THR A 277 7.29 -6.43 -21.05
N HIS A 278 6.87 -6.50 -22.32
CA HIS A 278 7.70 -5.99 -23.42
C HIS A 278 7.85 -4.47 -23.31
N LYS A 279 9.09 -3.97 -23.38
CA LYS A 279 9.42 -2.54 -23.21
C LYS A 279 8.54 -1.58 -24.04
N TYR A 280 8.23 -1.96 -25.28
CA TYR A 280 7.47 -1.10 -26.21
C TYR A 280 5.98 -1.45 -26.32
N ILE A 281 5.60 -2.71 -26.05
CA ILE A 281 4.21 -3.18 -26.25
C ILE A 281 3.45 -3.21 -24.92
N GLY A 282 4.14 -3.47 -23.82
CA GLY A 282 3.57 -3.49 -22.48
C GLY A 282 2.93 -2.16 -22.08
N MET A 283 3.57 -1.02 -22.42
CA MET A 283 3.04 0.30 -22.06
C MET A 283 1.75 0.67 -22.83
N PRO A 284 1.69 0.53 -24.17
CA PRO A 284 0.44 0.69 -24.90
C PRO A 284 -0.69 -0.23 -24.42
N ILE A 285 -0.40 -1.52 -24.15
CA ILE A 285 -1.41 -2.44 -23.62
C ILE A 285 -1.90 -1.99 -22.26
N PHE A 286 -0.99 -1.57 -21.38
CA PHE A 286 -1.32 -1.04 -20.07
C PHE A 286 -2.25 0.18 -20.18
N LEU A 287 -1.91 1.16 -21.03
CA LEU A 287 -2.73 2.34 -21.29
C LEU A 287 -4.10 1.96 -21.86
N ALA A 288 -4.17 0.97 -22.75
CA ALA A 288 -5.45 0.49 -23.29
C ALA A 288 -6.33 -0.17 -22.22
N ILE A 289 -5.74 -0.96 -21.31
CA ILE A 289 -6.46 -1.56 -20.17
C ILE A 289 -6.95 -0.46 -19.22
N MET A 290 -6.12 0.53 -18.91
CA MET A 290 -6.53 1.67 -18.08
C MET A 290 -7.64 2.49 -18.72
N TRP A 291 -7.52 2.76 -20.02
CA TRP A 291 -8.58 3.43 -20.79
C TRP A 291 -9.88 2.65 -20.71
N LEU A 292 -9.86 1.33 -20.91
CA LEU A 292 -11.05 0.48 -20.80
C LEU A 292 -11.67 0.53 -19.40
N ILE A 293 -10.85 0.48 -18.35
CA ILE A 293 -11.32 0.55 -16.96
C ILE A 293 -11.98 1.91 -16.69
N PHE A 294 -11.35 3.01 -17.05
CA PHE A 294 -11.92 4.35 -16.85
C PHE A 294 -13.15 4.59 -17.71
N GLN A 295 -13.15 4.14 -18.96
CA GLN A 295 -14.30 4.23 -19.85
C GLN A 295 -15.49 3.44 -19.31
N THR A 296 -15.26 2.23 -18.80
CA THR A 296 -16.32 1.41 -18.19
C THR A 296 -16.82 2.03 -16.89
N THR A 297 -15.89 2.52 -16.06
CA THR A 297 -16.17 3.11 -14.75
C THR A 297 -16.95 4.40 -14.86
N PHE A 298 -16.53 5.33 -15.71
CA PHE A 298 -17.12 6.67 -15.77
C PHE A 298 -18.18 6.76 -16.85
N THR A 299 -17.97 6.23 -18.06
CA THR A 299 -18.86 6.51 -19.18
C THR A 299 -19.94 5.44 -19.34
N TRP A 300 -19.57 4.15 -19.36
CA TRP A 300 -20.52 3.09 -19.74
C TRP A 300 -21.41 2.60 -18.60
N ILE A 301 -20.89 2.51 -17.37
CA ILE A 301 -21.63 1.95 -16.24
C ILE A 301 -21.85 2.98 -15.15
N GLY A 302 -20.80 3.68 -14.70
CA GLY A 302 -20.92 4.49 -13.49
C GLY A 302 -21.75 5.76 -13.65
N THR A 303 -21.55 6.59 -14.67
CA THR A 303 -22.37 7.81 -14.86
C THR A 303 -23.85 7.50 -15.11
N PRO A 304 -24.22 6.55 -15.97
CA PRO A 304 -25.63 6.19 -16.14
C PRO A 304 -26.32 5.73 -14.84
N LEU A 305 -25.63 4.94 -14.01
CA LEU A 305 -26.16 4.53 -12.70
C LEU A 305 -26.20 5.68 -11.69
N SER A 306 -25.20 6.56 -11.73
CA SER A 306 -25.09 7.77 -10.90
C SER A 306 -26.24 8.73 -11.20
N ASP A 307 -26.50 9.03 -12.47
CA ASP A 307 -27.55 9.96 -12.91
C ASP A 307 -28.94 9.46 -12.56
N GLN A 308 -29.18 8.14 -12.68
CA GLN A 308 -30.44 7.53 -12.23
C GLN A 308 -30.65 7.67 -10.73
N LEU A 309 -29.59 7.51 -9.95
CA LEU A 309 -29.64 7.66 -8.50
C LEU A 309 -29.83 9.14 -8.11
N ASP A 310 -29.19 10.07 -8.81
CA ASP A 310 -29.33 11.51 -8.59
C ASP A 310 -30.76 11.98 -8.90
N ALA A 311 -31.33 11.55 -10.04
CA ALA A 311 -32.71 11.84 -10.40
C ALA A 311 -33.72 11.29 -9.38
N PHE A 312 -33.45 10.11 -8.82
CA PHE A 312 -34.29 9.52 -7.77
C PHE A 312 -34.17 10.30 -6.44
N ILE A 313 -32.96 10.59 -5.98
CA ILE A 313 -32.73 11.26 -4.69
C ILE A 313 -33.16 12.73 -4.76
N GLY A 314 -32.67 13.48 -5.74
CA GLY A 314 -32.93 14.92 -5.89
C GLY A 314 -34.33 15.24 -6.39
N GLY A 315 -34.98 14.31 -7.11
CA GLY A 315 -36.36 14.46 -7.58
C GLY A 315 -37.35 13.73 -6.68
N THR A 316 -37.76 12.52 -7.10
CA THR A 316 -38.92 11.81 -6.53
C THR A 316 -38.86 11.63 -5.02
N PHE A 317 -37.69 11.32 -4.45
CA PHE A 317 -37.53 11.16 -3.02
C PHE A 317 -37.65 12.50 -2.28
N THR A 318 -36.92 13.53 -2.73
CA THR A 318 -36.97 14.87 -2.11
C THR A 318 -38.36 15.49 -2.20
N ASP A 319 -39.03 15.38 -3.34
CA ASP A 319 -40.39 15.94 -3.55
C ASP A 319 -41.44 15.20 -2.70
N SER A 320 -41.30 13.89 -2.56
CA SER A 320 -42.17 13.09 -1.66
C SER A 320 -41.99 13.52 -0.21
N VAL A 321 -40.74 13.71 0.24
CA VAL A 321 -40.44 14.19 1.59
C VAL A 321 -41.02 15.61 1.79
N LYS A 322 -40.82 16.53 0.84
CA LYS A 322 -41.41 17.89 0.90
C LYS A 322 -42.93 17.85 1.03
N THR A 323 -43.60 17.01 0.26
CA THR A 323 -45.07 16.85 0.30
C THR A 323 -45.54 16.35 1.66
N ILE A 324 -44.86 15.34 2.23
CA ILE A 324 -45.18 14.80 3.57
C ILE A 324 -44.93 15.85 4.66
N MET A 325 -43.83 16.60 4.58
CA MET A 325 -43.49 17.64 5.54
C MET A 325 -44.48 18.80 5.52
N ASN A 326 -44.97 19.17 4.34
CA ASN A 326 -46.03 20.16 4.17
C ASN A 326 -47.34 19.69 4.79
N TYR A 327 -47.70 18.41 4.62
CA TYR A 327 -48.89 17.83 5.24
C TYR A 327 -48.80 17.81 6.77
N LEU A 328 -47.61 17.55 7.32
CA LEU A 328 -47.36 17.51 8.77
C LEU A 328 -47.19 18.90 9.41
N GLY A 329 -47.23 19.99 8.64
CA GLY A 329 -47.07 21.35 9.15
C GLY A 329 -45.68 21.64 9.72
N VAL A 330 -44.63 20.99 9.18
CA VAL A 330 -43.25 21.17 9.66
C VAL A 330 -42.76 22.59 9.36
N ILE A 331 -42.07 23.21 10.34
CA ILE A 331 -41.52 24.57 10.20
C ILE A 331 -40.56 24.70 8.99
N PRO A 332 -40.55 25.84 8.26
CA PRO A 332 -39.73 26.03 7.05
C PRO A 332 -38.25 25.73 7.26
N PHE A 333 -37.68 26.18 8.38
CA PHE A 333 -36.29 25.87 8.74
C PHE A 333 -35.96 24.38 8.71
N LEU A 334 -36.87 23.55 9.25
CA LEU A 334 -36.64 22.11 9.33
C LEU A 334 -36.89 21.44 7.98
N GLN A 335 -37.77 21.99 7.14
CA GLN A 335 -37.92 21.59 5.73
C GLN A 335 -36.62 21.80 4.97
N ASP A 336 -36.08 23.02 5.00
CA ASP A 336 -34.84 23.38 4.30
C ASP A 336 -33.63 22.56 4.82
N LEU A 337 -33.55 22.32 6.14
CA LEU A 337 -32.49 21.47 6.71
C LEU A 337 -32.57 20.04 6.18
N ILE A 338 -33.77 19.46 6.12
CA ILE A 338 -33.93 18.08 5.69
C ILE A 338 -33.69 17.94 4.20
N THR A 339 -34.22 18.84 3.37
CA THR A 339 -34.10 18.74 1.91
C THR A 339 -32.73 19.17 1.42
N ASP A 340 -32.29 20.36 1.80
CA ASP A 340 -31.14 21.03 1.19
C ASP A 340 -29.85 20.81 2.01
N GLY A 341 -29.98 20.54 3.31
CA GLY A 341 -28.85 20.16 4.16
C GLY A 341 -28.56 18.66 4.15
N ILE A 342 -29.56 17.85 4.53
CA ILE A 342 -29.42 16.40 4.76
C ILE A 342 -29.55 15.60 3.47
N ILE A 343 -30.67 15.71 2.75
CA ILE A 343 -30.93 14.87 1.56
C ILE A 343 -29.96 15.22 0.43
N ALA A 344 -29.77 16.51 0.12
CA ALA A 344 -28.77 16.92 -0.87
C ALA A 344 -27.35 16.50 -0.47
N GLY A 345 -27.01 16.62 0.81
CA GLY A 345 -25.73 16.20 1.37
C GLY A 345 -25.46 14.70 1.20
N VAL A 346 -26.38 13.85 1.69
CA VAL A 346 -26.28 12.39 1.56
C VAL A 346 -26.36 11.95 0.09
N GLY A 347 -27.22 12.60 -0.69
CA GLY A 347 -27.38 12.37 -2.12
C GLY A 347 -26.06 12.54 -2.86
N SER A 348 -25.35 13.63 -2.62
CA SER A 348 -24.03 13.89 -3.24
C SER A 348 -23.02 12.77 -3.01
N VAL A 349 -23.10 12.04 -1.89
CA VAL A 349 -22.21 10.90 -1.61
C VAL A 349 -22.68 9.64 -2.33
N LEU A 350 -23.98 9.35 -2.23
CA LEU A 350 -24.56 8.11 -2.74
C LEU A 350 -24.48 8.03 -4.26
N VAL A 351 -24.65 9.16 -4.94
CA VAL A 351 -24.56 9.30 -6.40
C VAL A 351 -23.21 8.81 -6.95
N PHE A 352 -22.11 8.95 -6.20
CA PHE A 352 -20.78 8.48 -6.60
C PHE A 352 -20.49 6.99 -6.31
N VAL A 353 -21.30 6.34 -5.47
CA VAL A 353 -21.05 4.96 -5.04
C VAL A 353 -20.96 3.98 -6.23
N PRO A 354 -21.84 4.03 -7.26
CA PRO A 354 -21.75 3.15 -8.41
C PRO A 354 -20.41 3.23 -9.13
N GLN A 355 -19.91 4.44 -9.40
CA GLN A 355 -18.62 4.67 -10.05
C GLN A 355 -17.48 4.04 -9.23
N ILE A 356 -17.47 4.28 -7.91
CA ILE A 356 -16.43 3.76 -7.01
C ILE A 356 -16.47 2.23 -6.91
N VAL A 357 -17.65 1.61 -6.89
CA VAL A 357 -17.80 0.15 -6.88
C VAL A 357 -17.22 -0.48 -8.15
N VAL A 358 -17.53 0.08 -9.32
CA VAL A 358 -17.00 -0.42 -10.61
C VAL A 358 -15.48 -0.26 -10.65
N LEU A 359 -14.96 0.89 -10.23
CA LEU A 359 -13.51 1.12 -10.15
C LEU A 359 -12.81 0.10 -9.24
N PHE A 360 -13.35 -0.11 -8.03
CA PHE A 360 -12.79 -1.06 -7.08
C PHE A 360 -12.82 -2.50 -7.58
N PHE A 361 -13.86 -2.89 -8.30
CA PHE A 361 -13.95 -4.19 -8.94
C PHE A 361 -12.79 -4.42 -9.92
N PHE A 362 -12.53 -3.47 -10.82
CA PHE A 362 -11.44 -3.58 -11.79
C PHE A 362 -10.05 -3.50 -11.13
N ILE A 363 -9.86 -2.66 -10.11
CA ILE A 363 -8.60 -2.63 -9.37
C ILE A 363 -8.35 -3.97 -8.69
N SER A 364 -9.35 -4.54 -8.00
CA SER A 364 -9.25 -5.86 -7.40
C SER A 364 -9.00 -6.96 -8.45
N LEU A 365 -9.55 -6.83 -9.66
CA LEU A 365 -9.27 -7.75 -10.77
C LEU A 365 -7.80 -7.71 -11.21
N LEU A 366 -7.23 -6.52 -11.36
CA LEU A 366 -5.83 -6.34 -11.73
C LEU A 366 -4.86 -6.78 -10.62
N GLU A 367 -5.25 -6.57 -9.36
CA GLU A 367 -4.52 -6.99 -8.17
C GLU A 367 -4.49 -8.53 -8.05
N ASP A 368 -5.67 -9.18 -8.05
CA ASP A 368 -5.79 -10.64 -7.85
C ASP A 368 -5.28 -11.44 -9.07
N SER A 369 -5.30 -10.86 -10.27
CA SER A 369 -4.71 -11.50 -11.47
C SER A 369 -3.18 -11.54 -11.42
N GLY A 370 -2.55 -10.65 -10.64
CA GLY A 370 -1.10 -10.49 -10.60
C GLY A 370 -0.55 -9.54 -11.68
N TYR A 371 -1.39 -8.92 -12.51
CA TYR A 371 -0.96 -7.98 -13.53
C TYR A 371 -0.21 -6.76 -12.94
N MET A 372 -0.59 -6.33 -11.73
CA MET A 372 0.07 -5.22 -11.02
C MET A 372 1.58 -5.38 -10.87
N ALA A 373 2.07 -6.60 -10.61
CA ALA A 373 3.50 -6.85 -10.47
C ALA A 373 4.28 -6.62 -11.77
N ARG A 374 3.65 -6.88 -12.94
CA ARG A 374 4.26 -6.68 -14.25
C ARG A 374 4.35 -5.20 -14.60
N ILE A 375 3.29 -4.45 -14.31
CA ILE A 375 3.26 -3.00 -14.48
C ILE A 375 4.36 -2.36 -13.65
N ALA A 376 4.52 -2.79 -12.39
CA ALA A 376 5.58 -2.28 -11.52
C ALA A 376 6.96 -2.47 -12.15
N VAL A 377 7.28 -3.67 -12.67
CA VAL A 377 8.56 -3.92 -13.36
C VAL A 377 8.74 -3.03 -14.61
N LEU A 378 7.69 -2.83 -15.39
CA LEU A 378 7.75 -1.96 -16.58
C LEU A 378 8.05 -0.50 -16.21
N MET A 379 7.59 -0.06 -15.04
CA MET A 379 7.63 1.33 -14.59
C MET A 379 8.80 1.65 -13.68
N ASP A 380 9.48 0.63 -13.20
CA ASP A 380 10.57 0.74 -12.23
C ASP A 380 11.65 1.72 -12.69
N ARG A 381 12.10 1.59 -13.94
CA ARG A 381 13.12 2.48 -14.52
C ARG A 381 12.71 3.95 -14.56
N ILE A 382 11.43 4.25 -14.76
CA ILE A 382 10.92 5.63 -14.78
C ILE A 382 10.82 6.15 -13.34
N MET A 383 10.28 5.34 -12.43
CA MET A 383 10.07 5.71 -11.03
C MET A 383 11.37 5.87 -10.25
N GLU A 384 12.40 5.06 -10.54
CA GLU A 384 13.69 5.10 -9.87
C GLU A 384 14.36 6.48 -10.00
N SER A 385 14.18 7.12 -11.16
CA SER A 385 14.70 8.49 -11.40
C SER A 385 14.11 9.56 -10.47
N PHE A 386 12.94 9.28 -9.88
CA PHE A 386 12.24 10.14 -8.92
C PHE A 386 12.31 9.61 -7.48
N GLY A 387 13.15 8.60 -7.23
CA GLY A 387 13.37 8.00 -5.91
C GLY A 387 12.20 7.13 -5.43
N LEU A 388 11.48 6.49 -6.37
CA LEU A 388 10.35 5.60 -6.10
C LEU A 388 10.56 4.26 -6.80
N SER A 389 10.01 3.18 -6.25
CA SER A 389 9.93 1.91 -6.98
C SER A 389 8.75 1.89 -7.95
N GLY A 390 8.80 0.98 -8.92
CA GLY A 390 7.70 0.74 -9.86
C GLY A 390 6.35 0.41 -9.18
N LYS A 391 6.35 -0.09 -7.93
CA LYS A 391 5.12 -0.31 -7.14
C LYS A 391 4.36 1.00 -6.86
N SER A 392 5.07 2.12 -6.75
CA SER A 392 4.51 3.45 -6.47
C SER A 392 3.64 3.98 -7.61
N PHE A 393 3.89 3.53 -8.84
CA PHE A 393 3.11 3.92 -10.00
C PHE A 393 1.65 3.45 -9.93
N ILE A 394 1.40 2.29 -9.29
CA ILE A 394 0.05 1.70 -9.20
C ILE A 394 -0.91 2.64 -8.45
N PRO A 395 -0.62 3.09 -7.21
CA PRO A 395 -1.40 4.14 -6.55
C PRO A 395 -1.58 5.41 -7.38
N MET A 396 -0.52 5.90 -8.04
CA MET A 396 -0.57 7.16 -8.79
C MET A 396 -1.63 7.12 -9.89
N ILE A 397 -1.69 6.02 -10.66
CA ILE A 397 -2.69 5.88 -11.71
C ILE A 397 -4.11 5.81 -11.16
N ILE A 398 -4.29 5.06 -10.07
CA ILE A 398 -5.59 4.97 -9.38
C ILE A 398 -6.04 6.37 -8.91
N GLY A 399 -5.09 7.28 -8.62
CA GLY A 399 -5.33 8.67 -8.25
C GLY A 399 -6.07 9.48 -9.31
N PHE A 400 -5.86 9.20 -10.61
CA PHE A 400 -6.64 9.84 -11.69
C PHE A 400 -8.13 9.48 -11.63
N GLY A 401 -8.46 8.32 -11.08
CA GLY A 401 -9.84 8.00 -10.71
C GLY A 401 -10.21 8.72 -9.42
N CYS A 402 -9.64 8.29 -8.30
CA CYS A 402 -9.88 8.89 -7.00
C CYS A 402 -8.65 8.76 -6.08
N ASN A 403 -8.35 9.81 -5.32
CA ASN A 403 -7.19 9.83 -4.44
C ASN A 403 -7.37 8.95 -3.19
N VAL A 404 -8.61 8.69 -2.74
CA VAL A 404 -8.88 7.78 -1.60
C VAL A 404 -8.42 6.34 -1.86
N PRO A 405 -8.88 5.65 -2.94
CA PRO A 405 -8.41 4.31 -3.26
C PRO A 405 -6.93 4.25 -3.62
N SER A 406 -6.39 5.32 -4.22
CA SER A 406 -4.96 5.48 -4.49
C SER A 406 -4.13 5.37 -3.21
N ILE A 407 -4.44 6.19 -2.21
CA ILE A 407 -3.73 6.18 -0.92
C ILE A 407 -3.85 4.82 -0.22
N MET A 408 -5.02 4.17 -0.28
CA MET A 408 -5.20 2.83 0.29
C MET A 408 -4.38 1.75 -0.44
N ALA A 409 -4.22 1.88 -1.76
CA ALA A 409 -3.43 0.95 -2.58
C ALA A 409 -1.92 1.05 -2.28
N ALA A 410 -1.46 2.19 -1.73
CA ALA A 410 -0.06 2.37 -1.33
C ALA A 410 0.39 1.37 -0.23
N ARG A 411 -0.54 0.68 0.46
CA ARG A 411 -0.20 -0.39 1.41
C ARG A 411 0.58 -1.55 0.79
N SER A 412 0.47 -1.75 -0.53
CA SER A 412 1.25 -2.75 -1.27
C SER A 412 2.75 -2.42 -1.35
N ILE A 413 3.15 -1.19 -1.00
CA ILE A 413 4.54 -0.73 -0.98
C ILE A 413 5.14 -1.05 0.39
N GLU A 414 6.12 -1.95 0.38
CA GLU A 414 6.78 -2.46 1.60
C GLU A 414 7.68 -1.41 2.25
N ASN A 415 8.40 -0.62 1.45
CA ASN A 415 9.25 0.45 1.96
C ASN A 415 8.41 1.61 2.48
N GLU A 416 8.55 1.92 3.77
CA GLU A 416 7.77 2.96 4.44
C GLU A 416 7.97 4.36 3.83
N LYS A 417 9.18 4.68 3.34
CA LYS A 417 9.49 5.98 2.73
C LYS A 417 8.84 6.11 1.36
N GLU A 418 9.00 5.11 0.51
CA GLU A 418 8.33 5.08 -0.79
C GLU A 418 6.81 5.12 -0.63
N ARG A 419 6.28 4.36 0.33
CA ARG A 419 4.86 4.37 0.68
C ARG A 419 4.41 5.77 1.08
N LEU A 420 5.13 6.42 1.99
CA LEU A 420 4.80 7.76 2.47
C LEU A 420 4.89 8.81 1.34
N THR A 421 5.97 8.81 0.55
CA THR A 421 6.12 9.70 -0.60
C THR A 421 4.97 9.51 -1.58
N THR A 422 4.61 8.25 -1.90
CA THR A 422 3.49 7.92 -2.79
C THR A 422 2.15 8.45 -2.26
N ILE A 423 1.89 8.27 -0.96
CA ILE A 423 0.69 8.81 -0.30
C ILE A 423 0.66 10.34 -0.38
N LEU A 424 1.79 10.99 -0.17
CA LEU A 424 1.88 12.45 -0.19
C LEU A 424 1.70 13.00 -1.60
N ILE A 425 2.27 12.40 -2.65
CA ILE A 425 2.13 12.93 -4.02
C ILE A 425 0.79 12.59 -4.70
N ALA A 426 0.05 11.59 -4.22
CA ALA A 426 -1.24 11.18 -4.79
C ALA A 426 -2.25 12.33 -5.02
N PRO A 427 -2.42 13.33 -4.12
CA PRO A 427 -3.30 14.48 -4.31
C PRO A 427 -3.04 15.34 -5.57
N PHE A 428 -1.83 15.28 -6.13
CA PHE A 428 -1.49 15.98 -7.37
C PHE A 428 -2.01 15.28 -8.63
N MET A 429 -2.39 14.00 -8.51
CA MET A 429 -3.10 13.30 -9.57
C MET A 429 -4.49 13.93 -9.73
N SER A 430 -4.83 14.30 -10.96
CA SER A 430 -6.11 14.92 -11.25
C SER A 430 -7.22 13.88 -11.22
N CYS A 431 -7.91 13.77 -10.09
CA CYS A 431 -9.04 12.86 -9.93
C CYS A 431 -10.26 13.29 -10.77
N SER A 432 -11.15 12.33 -11.06
CA SER A 432 -12.34 12.57 -11.90
C SER A 432 -13.26 13.67 -11.36
N ALA A 433 -13.30 13.86 -10.03
CA ALA A 433 -14.11 14.88 -9.38
C ALA A 433 -13.71 16.33 -9.72
N ARG A 434 -12.51 16.55 -10.30
CA ARG A 434 -12.09 17.88 -10.80
C ARG A 434 -12.60 18.18 -12.21
N LEU A 435 -12.96 17.15 -12.99
CA LEU A 435 -13.39 17.30 -14.39
C LEU A 435 -14.62 18.21 -14.57
N PRO A 436 -15.67 18.17 -13.71
CA PRO A 436 -16.80 19.09 -13.86
C PRO A 436 -16.40 20.56 -13.82
N VAL A 437 -15.44 20.92 -12.94
CA VAL A 437 -14.92 22.29 -12.85
C VAL A 437 -14.18 22.65 -14.13
N TYR A 438 -13.31 21.75 -14.62
CA TYR A 438 -12.58 22.00 -15.87
C TYR A 438 -13.55 22.16 -17.04
N ALA A 439 -14.52 21.25 -17.19
CA ALA A 439 -15.51 21.27 -18.26
C ALA A 439 -16.31 22.58 -18.27
N LEU A 440 -16.70 23.09 -17.10
CA LEU A 440 -17.41 24.37 -16.97
C LEU A 440 -16.56 25.54 -17.51
N PHE A 441 -15.36 25.75 -16.97
CA PHE A 441 -14.52 26.90 -17.34
C PHE A 441 -13.99 26.80 -18.78
N VAL A 442 -13.62 25.60 -19.20
CA VAL A 442 -13.16 25.34 -20.56
C VAL A 442 -14.27 25.52 -21.58
N GLY A 443 -15.49 25.09 -21.26
CA GLY A 443 -16.68 25.31 -22.09
C GLY A 443 -17.03 26.79 -22.27
N ILE A 444 -16.78 27.61 -21.24
CA ILE A 444 -17.08 29.04 -21.24
C ILE A 444 -15.99 29.86 -21.96
N PHE A 445 -14.71 29.64 -21.62
CA PHE A 445 -13.61 30.53 -22.04
C PHE A 445 -12.70 29.97 -23.13
N PHE A 446 -12.68 28.65 -23.37
CA PHE A 446 -11.68 27.99 -24.22
C PHE A 446 -12.31 27.07 -25.28
N LYS A 447 -13.38 27.51 -25.95
CA LYS A 447 -14.20 26.70 -26.86
C LYS A 447 -13.42 25.99 -27.97
N GLU A 448 -12.40 26.61 -28.54
CA GLU A 448 -11.61 26.03 -29.63
C GLU A 448 -10.56 25.02 -29.15
N ASN A 449 -10.02 25.18 -27.93
CA ASN A 449 -8.86 24.45 -27.44
C ASN A 449 -9.17 23.62 -26.17
N GLN A 450 -10.41 23.14 -26.04
CA GLN A 450 -10.90 22.54 -24.80
C GLN A 450 -10.05 21.36 -24.33
N SER A 451 -9.76 20.42 -25.24
CA SER A 451 -8.97 19.22 -24.94
C SER A 451 -7.53 19.54 -24.55
N LEU A 452 -6.91 20.53 -25.21
CA LEU A 452 -5.53 20.95 -24.94
C LEU A 452 -5.40 21.58 -23.55
N VAL A 453 -6.37 22.41 -23.15
CA VAL A 453 -6.41 23.04 -21.82
C VAL A 453 -6.60 22.01 -20.70
N VAL A 454 -7.47 21.02 -20.90
CA VAL A 454 -7.62 19.93 -19.92
C VAL A 454 -6.35 19.07 -19.88
N LEU A 455 -5.78 18.74 -21.04
CA LEU A 455 -4.54 17.96 -21.11
C LEU A 455 -3.37 18.66 -20.41
N SER A 456 -3.22 19.98 -20.57
CA SER A 456 -2.15 20.74 -19.92
C SER A 456 -2.27 20.70 -18.40
N LEU A 457 -3.49 20.74 -17.84
CA LEU A 457 -3.72 20.59 -16.40
C LEU A 457 -3.35 19.18 -15.90
N TYR A 458 -3.68 18.13 -16.65
CA TYR A 458 -3.29 16.75 -16.29
C TYR A 458 -1.77 16.57 -16.29
N VAL A 459 -1.10 17.07 -17.34
CA VAL A 459 0.37 17.04 -17.44
C VAL A 459 1.00 17.85 -16.31
N LEU A 460 0.46 19.03 -16.00
CA LEU A 460 0.94 19.86 -14.89
C LEU A 460 0.88 19.11 -13.55
N GLY A 461 -0.22 18.42 -13.26
CA GLY A 461 -0.37 17.61 -12.04
C GLY A 461 0.69 16.51 -11.93
N ILE A 462 0.97 15.80 -13.03
CA ILE A 462 2.00 14.76 -13.10
C ILE A 462 3.40 15.35 -12.86
N ILE A 463 3.73 16.46 -13.53
CA ILE A 463 5.01 17.15 -13.35
C ILE A 463 5.19 17.58 -11.90
N MET A 464 4.16 18.18 -11.29
CA MET A 464 4.21 18.60 -9.90
C MET A 464 4.36 17.43 -8.93
N ALA A 465 3.69 16.30 -9.19
CA ALA A 465 3.85 15.09 -8.39
C ALA A 465 5.31 14.59 -8.39
N PHE A 466 5.96 14.53 -9.56
CA PHE A 466 7.35 14.10 -9.67
C PHE A 466 8.35 15.11 -9.08
N LEU A 467 8.10 16.41 -9.26
CA LEU A 467 8.91 17.47 -8.66
C LEU A 467 8.87 17.35 -7.13
N VAL A 468 7.66 17.25 -6.55
CA VAL A 468 7.48 17.10 -5.11
C VAL A 468 8.07 15.78 -4.61
N SER A 469 7.90 14.67 -5.34
CA SER A 469 8.56 13.39 -5.00
C SER A 469 10.06 13.57 -4.84
N THR A 470 10.70 14.21 -5.82
CA THR A 470 12.15 14.46 -5.81
C THR A 470 12.57 15.34 -4.63
N VAL A 471 11.80 16.39 -4.34
CA VAL A 471 12.05 17.28 -3.20
C VAL A 471 11.93 16.51 -1.88
N LEU A 472 10.85 15.77 -1.67
CA LEU A 472 10.59 15.01 -0.44
C LEU A 472 11.66 13.95 -0.20
N THR A 473 12.03 13.17 -1.22
CA THR A 473 13.03 12.11 -1.11
C THR A 473 14.43 12.67 -0.83
N LYS A 474 14.80 13.82 -1.42
CA LYS A 474 16.11 14.45 -1.20
C LYS A 474 16.23 15.26 0.09
N THR A 475 15.14 15.83 0.61
CA THR A 475 15.17 16.75 1.76
C THR A 475 14.65 16.11 3.04
N VAL A 476 13.40 15.62 3.04
CA VAL A 476 12.66 15.20 4.23
C VAL A 476 12.92 13.73 4.59
N LEU A 477 13.14 12.86 3.59
CA LEU A 477 13.18 11.40 3.76
C LEU A 477 14.57 10.77 3.55
N LYS A 478 15.66 11.46 3.94
CA LYS A 478 17.03 10.96 3.76
C LYS A 478 17.29 9.61 4.45
N ASN A 479 18.03 8.74 3.76
CA ASN A 479 18.59 7.43 4.14
C ASN A 479 17.92 6.16 3.55
N ASP A 480 18.75 5.16 3.30
CA ASP A 480 18.47 3.80 2.82
C ASP A 480 18.12 3.64 1.34
N ASN A 481 19.08 3.08 0.61
CA ASN A 481 18.89 2.55 -0.74
C ASN A 481 17.96 1.33 -0.63
N ALA A 482 16.68 1.50 -0.98
CA ALA A 482 15.77 0.38 -1.11
C ALA A 482 16.27 -0.52 -2.25
N ILE A 483 16.73 -1.72 -1.93
CA ILE A 483 17.01 -2.73 -2.96
C ILE A 483 15.64 -3.28 -3.40
N PHE A 484 15.21 -2.89 -4.60
CA PHE A 484 13.97 -3.40 -5.19
C PHE A 484 14.14 -4.87 -5.60
N ILE A 485 13.70 -5.79 -4.76
CA ILE A 485 13.57 -7.21 -5.11
C ILE A 485 12.08 -7.47 -5.39
N VAL A 486 11.67 -7.40 -6.65
CA VAL A 486 10.31 -7.80 -7.05
C VAL A 486 10.29 -9.21 -7.57
N GLU A 487 9.55 -10.03 -6.85
CA GLU A 487 9.17 -11.35 -7.30
C GLU A 487 7.86 -11.25 -8.06
N LEU A 488 7.88 -11.74 -9.29
CA LEU A 488 6.69 -11.82 -10.11
C LEU A 488 5.80 -12.96 -9.58
N PRO A 489 4.64 -12.69 -8.97
CA PRO A 489 3.71 -13.73 -8.58
C PRO A 489 3.18 -14.42 -9.84
N THR A 490 2.95 -15.73 -9.80
CA THR A 490 2.33 -16.46 -10.91
C THR A 490 0.94 -15.90 -11.22
N TYR A 491 0.53 -15.81 -12.49
CA TYR A 491 -0.86 -15.46 -12.82
C TYR A 491 -1.82 -16.39 -12.10
N ARG A 492 -2.88 -15.81 -11.55
CA ARG A 492 -3.99 -16.54 -10.95
C ARG A 492 -5.27 -16.05 -11.62
N VAL A 493 -6.17 -16.96 -11.95
CA VAL A 493 -7.52 -16.57 -12.36
C VAL A 493 -8.25 -16.15 -11.08
N PRO A 494 -8.62 -14.87 -10.93
CA PRO A 494 -9.26 -14.40 -9.72
C PRO A 494 -10.65 -15.01 -9.59
N SER A 495 -11.03 -15.38 -8.37
CA SER A 495 -12.37 -15.91 -8.12
C SER A 495 -13.38 -14.77 -8.00
N ILE A 496 -14.47 -14.82 -8.77
CA ILE A 496 -15.53 -13.80 -8.78
C ILE A 496 -16.07 -13.52 -7.38
N LYS A 497 -16.21 -14.57 -6.55
CA LYS A 497 -16.67 -14.45 -5.16
C LYS A 497 -15.72 -13.61 -4.30
N THR A 498 -14.41 -13.75 -4.49
CA THR A 498 -13.40 -12.98 -3.75
C THR A 498 -13.34 -11.55 -4.25
N LEU A 499 -13.40 -11.35 -5.58
CA LEU A 499 -13.48 -10.03 -6.19
C LEU A 499 -14.67 -9.23 -5.66
N TRP A 500 -15.87 -9.82 -5.66
CA TRP A 500 -17.08 -9.14 -5.17
C TRP A 500 -16.99 -8.83 -3.67
N ARG A 501 -16.51 -9.77 -2.85
CA ARG A 501 -16.34 -9.55 -1.41
C ARG A 501 -15.35 -8.39 -1.13
N SER A 502 -14.20 -8.40 -1.80
CA SER A 502 -13.18 -7.36 -1.69
C SER A 502 -13.72 -6.00 -2.13
N THR A 503 -14.41 -5.95 -3.27
CA THR A 503 -15.07 -4.76 -3.79
C THR A 503 -16.08 -4.19 -2.80
N TRP A 504 -16.93 -5.06 -2.23
CA TRP A 504 -17.96 -4.67 -1.26
C TRP A 504 -17.36 -4.13 0.04
N GLU A 505 -16.30 -4.77 0.57
CA GLU A 505 -15.62 -4.29 1.77
C GLU A 505 -14.97 -2.92 1.55
N LYS A 506 -14.32 -2.69 0.40
CA LYS A 506 -13.73 -1.40 0.00
C LYS A 506 -14.81 -0.32 -0.17
N ALA A 507 -15.89 -0.63 -0.89
CA ALA A 507 -17.01 0.31 -1.12
C ALA A 507 -17.75 0.68 0.18
N LYS A 508 -18.07 -0.30 1.04
CA LYS A 508 -18.66 -0.06 2.36
C LYS A 508 -17.76 0.82 3.23
N GLY A 509 -16.45 0.57 3.19
CA GLY A 509 -15.45 1.37 3.88
C GLY A 509 -15.44 2.84 3.43
N PHE A 510 -15.62 3.07 2.13
CA PHE A 510 -15.75 4.41 1.54
C PHE A 510 -17.03 5.10 2.02
N VAL A 511 -18.20 4.48 1.83
CA VAL A 511 -19.50 5.07 2.18
C VAL A 511 -19.57 5.46 3.66
N ARG A 512 -19.12 4.58 4.57
CA ARG A 512 -19.18 4.85 6.01
C ARG A 512 -18.29 6.02 6.44
N LYS A 513 -17.22 6.33 5.69
CA LYS A 513 -16.23 7.34 6.10
C LYS A 513 -16.42 8.63 5.34
N ALA A 514 -16.28 8.58 4.01
CA ALA A 514 -16.50 9.72 3.14
C ALA A 514 -17.91 10.28 3.34
N GLY A 515 -18.90 9.39 3.47
CA GLY A 515 -20.28 9.80 3.71
C GLY A 515 -20.49 10.59 4.99
N THR A 516 -19.87 10.19 6.11
CA THR A 516 -20.01 10.94 7.37
C THR A 516 -19.38 12.33 7.30
N PHE A 517 -18.21 12.47 6.65
CA PHE A 517 -17.55 13.76 6.51
C PHE A 517 -18.27 14.69 5.54
N ILE A 518 -18.71 14.16 4.39
CA ILE A 518 -19.44 14.94 3.39
C ILE A 518 -20.80 15.37 3.96
N PHE A 519 -21.52 14.48 4.63
CA PHE A 519 -22.77 14.80 5.32
C PHE A 519 -22.59 15.88 6.38
N GLY A 520 -21.61 15.73 7.29
CA GLY A 520 -21.35 16.75 8.30
C GLY A 520 -20.98 18.09 7.68
N GLY A 521 -20.18 18.07 6.61
CA GLY A 521 -19.79 19.27 5.89
C GLY A 521 -20.93 19.94 5.13
N SER A 522 -21.83 19.18 4.48
CA SER A 522 -22.98 19.74 3.76
C SER A 522 -23.94 20.46 4.71
N VAL A 523 -24.19 19.87 5.89
CA VAL A 523 -25.02 20.50 6.94
C VAL A 523 -24.37 21.79 7.44
N VAL A 524 -23.05 21.81 7.64
CA VAL A 524 -22.32 23.02 8.04
C VAL A 524 -22.36 24.09 6.96
N ILE A 525 -22.15 23.75 5.70
CA ILE A 525 -22.20 24.72 4.59
C ILE A 525 -23.61 25.27 4.41
N TRP A 526 -24.62 24.41 4.46
CA TRP A 526 -26.01 24.82 4.45
C TRP A 526 -26.30 25.80 5.58
N LEU A 527 -25.91 25.48 6.82
CA LEU A 527 -26.09 26.36 7.97
C LEU A 527 -25.40 27.72 7.77
N LEU A 528 -24.15 27.72 7.26
CA LEU A 528 -23.41 28.94 6.98
C LEU A 528 -24.03 29.77 5.85
N SER A 529 -24.70 29.14 4.89
CA SER A 529 -25.45 29.84 3.82
C SER A 529 -26.78 30.39 4.31
N TYR A 530 -27.43 29.73 5.27
CA TYR A 530 -28.77 30.07 5.74
C TYR A 530 -28.77 31.10 6.88
N VAL A 531 -27.71 31.11 7.70
CA VAL A 531 -27.57 31.99 8.87
C VAL A 531 -26.55 33.08 8.58
N GLY A 532 -26.81 34.29 9.08
CA GLY A 532 -25.86 35.39 9.06
C GLY A 532 -25.95 36.26 10.32
N PRO A 533 -25.16 37.33 10.40
CA PRO A 533 -25.16 38.26 11.53
C PRO A 533 -26.54 38.88 11.82
N HIS A 534 -27.42 38.93 10.82
CA HIS A 534 -28.74 39.54 10.88
C HIS A 534 -29.87 38.55 11.22
N GLY A 535 -29.54 37.28 11.50
CA GLY A 535 -30.49 36.25 11.90
C GLY A 535 -30.48 35.01 10.99
N ILE A 536 -31.65 34.37 10.93
CA ILE A 536 -31.89 33.10 10.24
C ILE A 536 -32.66 33.38 8.95
N ASN A 537 -32.40 32.62 7.88
CA ASN A 537 -32.97 32.81 6.55
C ASN A 537 -32.56 34.14 5.90
N VAL A 538 -31.26 34.42 5.91
CA VAL A 538 -30.70 35.63 5.29
C VAL A 538 -30.36 35.39 3.82
N ASN A 539 -30.36 36.45 3.01
CA ASN A 539 -29.84 36.39 1.65
C ASN A 539 -28.37 35.93 1.65
N ILE A 540 -27.96 35.17 0.62
CA ILE A 540 -26.62 34.57 0.57
C ILE A 540 -25.49 35.61 0.68
N ASN A 541 -25.71 36.83 0.18
CA ASN A 541 -24.76 37.95 0.26
C ASN A 541 -24.54 38.49 1.69
N GLN A 542 -25.42 38.16 2.63
CA GLN A 542 -25.35 38.57 4.04
C GLN A 542 -25.10 37.39 4.99
N SER A 543 -24.92 36.20 4.43
CA SER A 543 -24.70 34.95 5.17
C SER A 543 -23.29 34.88 5.78
N PHE A 544 -23.11 34.00 6.76
CA PHE A 544 -21.76 33.69 7.26
C PHE A 544 -20.86 33.10 6.17
N LEU A 545 -21.43 32.38 5.21
CA LEU A 545 -20.69 31.89 4.04
C LEU A 545 -20.11 33.03 3.20
N HIS A 546 -20.82 34.16 3.05
CA HIS A 546 -20.27 35.35 2.39
C HIS A 546 -19.08 35.94 3.15
N MET A 547 -19.13 35.97 4.48
CA MET A 547 -18.03 36.48 5.31
C MET A 547 -16.77 35.60 5.18
N VAL A 548 -16.94 34.28 5.27
CA VAL A 548 -15.85 33.31 5.05
C VAL A 548 -15.33 33.41 3.62
N GLY A 549 -16.23 33.51 2.63
CA GLY A 549 -15.90 33.66 1.22
C GLY A 549 -15.12 34.93 0.92
N SER A 550 -15.49 36.05 1.54
CA SER A 550 -14.79 37.33 1.40
C SER A 550 -13.37 37.28 1.97
N PHE A 551 -13.18 36.59 3.10
CA PHE A 551 -11.85 36.35 3.67
C PHE A 551 -10.97 35.53 2.72
N PHE A 552 -11.47 34.41 2.18
CA PHE A 552 -10.72 33.64 1.19
C PHE A 552 -10.53 34.39 -0.14
N GLY A 553 -11.52 35.18 -0.56
CA GLY A 553 -11.47 36.05 -1.74
C GLY A 553 -10.30 37.04 -1.65
N MET A 554 -10.13 37.69 -0.50
CA MET A 554 -8.99 38.56 -0.23
C MET A 554 -7.65 37.82 -0.35
N LEU A 555 -7.55 36.60 0.19
CA LEU A 555 -6.33 35.80 0.10
C LEU A 555 -6.00 35.39 -1.33
N VAL A 556 -7.00 35.07 -2.16
CA VAL A 556 -6.79 34.64 -3.56
C VAL A 556 -6.84 35.79 -4.57
N GLN A 557 -7.04 37.03 -4.13
CA GLN A 557 -7.03 38.21 -4.99
C GLN A 557 -5.75 38.34 -5.84
N PRO A 558 -4.53 38.10 -5.31
CA PRO A 558 -3.31 38.15 -6.11
C PRO A 558 -3.19 37.02 -7.16
N LEU A 559 -4.06 36.01 -7.08
CA LEU A 559 -4.13 34.87 -8.00
C LEU A 559 -5.08 35.12 -9.19
N GLY A 560 -5.79 36.26 -9.20
CA GLY A 560 -6.64 36.69 -10.31
C GLY A 560 -8.12 36.36 -10.21
N PHE A 561 -8.59 35.73 -9.14
CA PHE A 561 -9.99 35.35 -8.93
C PHE A 561 -10.49 35.72 -7.52
N GLY A 562 -10.13 36.92 -7.03
CA GLY A 562 -10.40 37.40 -5.67
C GLY A 562 -11.86 37.71 -5.31
N THR A 563 -12.85 37.17 -6.02
CA THR A 563 -14.26 37.39 -5.69
C THR A 563 -14.65 36.59 -4.45
N TRP A 564 -15.58 37.11 -3.65
CA TRP A 564 -16.06 36.38 -2.48
C TRP A 564 -16.74 35.06 -2.89
N GLN A 565 -17.39 35.03 -4.07
CA GLN A 565 -18.01 33.83 -4.61
C GLN A 565 -16.97 32.75 -4.92
N ALA A 566 -15.89 33.12 -5.62
CA ALA A 566 -14.79 32.20 -5.89
C ALA A 566 -14.14 31.71 -4.57
N GLY A 567 -13.89 32.62 -3.62
CA GLY A 567 -13.39 32.28 -2.28
C GLY A 567 -14.32 31.35 -1.51
N ALA A 568 -15.63 31.61 -1.53
CA ALA A 568 -16.65 30.80 -0.85
C ALA A 568 -16.70 29.37 -1.41
N THR A 569 -16.56 29.20 -2.73
CA THR A 569 -16.62 27.89 -3.39
C THR A 569 -15.45 26.95 -3.05
N LEU A 570 -14.33 27.49 -2.54
CA LEU A 570 -13.19 26.69 -2.08
C LEU A 570 -13.52 25.87 -0.82
N VAL A 571 -14.45 26.34 0.01
CA VAL A 571 -14.88 25.66 1.25
C VAL A 571 -15.63 24.34 0.95
N PRO A 572 -16.73 24.34 0.15
CA PRO A 572 -17.33 23.09 -0.32
C PRO A 572 -16.36 22.26 -1.14
N GLY A 573 -15.48 22.90 -1.93
CA GLY A 573 -14.42 22.22 -2.66
C GLY A 573 -13.43 21.44 -1.78
N PHE A 574 -13.22 21.86 -0.53
CA PHE A 574 -12.43 21.10 0.43
C PHE A 574 -13.18 19.83 0.89
N LEU A 575 -14.51 19.87 1.03
CA LEU A 575 -15.30 18.67 1.33
C LEU A 575 -15.25 17.68 0.16
N ALA A 576 -15.56 18.16 -1.04
CA ALA A 576 -15.70 17.39 -2.26
C ALA A 576 -15.49 18.31 -3.48
N LYS A 577 -14.68 17.90 -4.46
CA LYS A 577 -14.28 18.76 -5.60
C LYS A 577 -15.44 18.97 -6.57
N GLU A 578 -16.26 17.95 -6.73
CA GLU A 578 -17.46 17.94 -7.55
C GLU A 578 -18.51 18.96 -7.07
N VAL A 579 -18.54 19.25 -5.76
CA VAL A 579 -19.50 20.19 -5.15
C VAL A 579 -19.16 21.65 -5.49
N ILE A 580 -17.98 21.92 -6.07
CA ILE A 580 -17.61 23.29 -6.50
C ILE A 580 -18.60 23.79 -7.55
N VAL A 581 -18.95 22.98 -8.55
CA VAL A 581 -19.84 23.40 -9.65
C VAL A 581 -21.25 23.63 -9.14
N SER A 582 -21.78 22.74 -8.30
CA SER A 582 -23.12 22.92 -7.70
C SER A 582 -23.16 24.12 -6.75
N SER A 583 -22.10 24.34 -5.97
CA SER A 583 -21.98 25.53 -5.12
C SER A 583 -21.88 26.81 -5.95
N MET A 584 -21.14 26.80 -7.06
CA MET A 584 -21.10 27.91 -8.00
C MET A 584 -22.48 28.16 -8.61
N ALA A 585 -23.22 27.12 -8.99
CA ALA A 585 -24.58 27.27 -9.47
C ALA A 585 -25.45 28.01 -8.43
N ILE A 586 -25.45 27.59 -7.17
CA ILE A 586 -26.24 28.23 -6.10
C ILE A 586 -25.77 29.67 -5.82
N ILE A 587 -24.46 29.87 -5.67
CA ILE A 587 -23.89 31.17 -5.25
C ILE A 587 -24.00 32.22 -6.36
N TYR A 588 -23.86 31.82 -7.61
CA TYR A 588 -23.90 32.73 -8.77
C TYR A 588 -25.29 32.85 -9.39
N SER A 589 -26.24 31.93 -9.13
CA SER A 589 -27.64 32.01 -9.61
C SER A 589 -28.57 32.86 -8.75
N SER A 590 -28.03 33.65 -7.80
CA SER A 590 -28.82 34.57 -6.99
C SER A 590 -29.36 35.79 -7.76
N GLY A 591 -29.45 35.74 -9.09
CA GLY A 591 -30.02 36.76 -9.97
C GLY A 591 -30.56 36.14 -11.26
N ASP A 592 -31.45 36.85 -11.96
CA ASP A 592 -32.18 36.39 -13.16
C ASP A 592 -31.29 36.04 -14.39
N ALA A 593 -29.96 36.21 -14.28
CA ALA A 593 -29.00 35.87 -15.31
C ALA A 593 -28.45 34.45 -15.11
N GLY A 594 -28.54 33.61 -16.14
CA GLY A 594 -27.99 32.25 -16.10
C GLY A 594 -26.51 32.18 -15.72
N LEU A 595 -26.11 31.12 -15.01
CA LEU A 595 -24.77 30.88 -14.44
C LEU A 595 -23.60 31.24 -15.38
N VAL A 596 -23.73 30.89 -16.65
CA VAL A 596 -22.69 31.14 -17.67
C VAL A 596 -22.41 32.64 -17.85
N ASN A 597 -23.45 33.47 -17.90
CA ASN A 597 -23.29 34.92 -18.09
C ASN A 597 -22.64 35.57 -16.87
N VAL A 598 -22.98 35.10 -15.65
CA VAL A 598 -22.38 35.64 -14.42
C VAL A 598 -20.90 35.28 -14.32
N ILE A 599 -20.53 34.05 -14.68
CA ILE A 599 -19.13 33.61 -14.70
C ILE A 599 -18.33 34.39 -15.76
N GLN A 600 -18.89 34.61 -16.95
CA GLN A 600 -18.25 35.39 -18.01
C GLN A 600 -17.95 36.83 -17.60
N ASN A 601 -18.79 37.42 -16.76
CA ASN A 601 -18.61 38.80 -16.27
C ASN A 601 -17.61 38.89 -15.10
N GLN A 602 -17.36 37.80 -14.38
CA GLN A 602 -16.47 37.79 -13.21
C GLN A 602 -15.08 37.23 -13.47
N PHE A 603 -14.92 36.38 -14.50
CA PHE A 603 -13.64 35.77 -14.84
C PHE A 603 -13.17 36.21 -16.23
N THR A 604 -11.88 36.49 -16.35
CA THR A 604 -11.15 36.51 -17.62
C THR A 604 -10.61 35.12 -17.96
N PRO A 605 -10.27 34.81 -19.23
CA PRO A 605 -9.65 33.53 -19.59
C PRO A 605 -8.39 33.22 -18.75
N LEU A 606 -7.55 34.23 -18.48
CA LEU A 606 -6.36 34.07 -17.63
C LEU A 606 -6.73 33.69 -16.19
N SER A 607 -7.69 34.39 -15.58
CA SER A 607 -8.17 34.08 -14.23
C SER A 607 -8.87 32.72 -14.14
N ALA A 608 -9.59 32.32 -15.19
CA ALA A 608 -10.24 31.02 -15.28
C ALA A 608 -9.21 29.88 -15.29
N TYR A 609 -8.14 30.02 -16.06
CA TYR A 609 -7.06 29.03 -16.06
C TYR A 609 -6.31 29.02 -14.72
N ALA A 610 -6.03 30.20 -14.12
CA ALA A 610 -5.43 30.31 -12.80
C ALA A 610 -6.28 29.62 -11.72
N PHE A 611 -7.61 29.78 -11.77
CA PHE A 611 -8.55 29.08 -10.90
C PHE A 611 -8.46 27.56 -11.08
N MET A 612 -8.42 27.06 -12.33
CA MET A 612 -8.26 25.62 -12.59
C MET A 612 -6.93 25.05 -12.08
N ILE A 613 -5.80 25.77 -12.21
CA ILE A 613 -4.53 25.36 -11.60
C ILE A 613 -4.66 25.29 -10.08
N PHE A 614 -5.32 26.28 -9.47
CA PHE A 614 -5.51 26.29 -8.02
C PHE A 614 -6.34 25.08 -7.58
N ILE A 615 -7.46 24.80 -8.26
CA ILE A 615 -8.31 23.63 -7.99
C ILE A 615 -7.59 22.29 -8.21
N LEU A 616 -6.65 22.24 -9.17
CA LEU A 616 -5.80 21.08 -9.43
C LEU A 616 -4.85 20.80 -8.26
N LEU A 617 -4.24 21.82 -7.65
CA LEU A 617 -3.12 21.62 -6.72
C LEU A 617 -3.45 21.86 -5.25
N TYR A 618 -4.53 22.57 -4.94
CA TYR A 618 -4.87 22.92 -3.56
C TYR A 618 -5.27 21.71 -2.73
N ILE A 619 -5.62 21.99 -1.47
CA ILE A 619 -5.92 21.04 -0.41
C ILE A 619 -6.72 19.82 -0.93
N PRO A 620 -6.28 18.58 -0.65
CA PRO A 620 -7.04 17.38 -0.98
C PRO A 620 -8.43 17.38 -0.34
N CYS A 621 -9.39 16.63 -0.90
CA CYS A 621 -10.72 16.56 -0.28
C CYS A 621 -10.66 15.92 1.12
N VAL A 622 -11.65 16.20 1.98
CA VAL A 622 -11.67 15.68 3.37
C VAL A 622 -11.55 14.16 3.41
N SER A 623 -12.18 13.46 2.47
CA SER A 623 -12.07 11.99 2.35
C SER A 623 -10.63 11.53 2.09
N THR A 624 -9.88 12.26 1.26
CA THR A 624 -8.46 12.02 1.00
C THR A 624 -7.63 12.32 2.25
N VAL A 625 -7.84 13.45 2.93
CA VAL A 625 -7.14 13.77 4.20
C VAL A 625 -7.38 12.68 5.26
N ALA A 626 -8.61 12.20 5.40
CA ALA A 626 -8.95 11.11 6.30
C ALA A 626 -8.24 9.79 5.94
N ALA A 627 -8.10 9.49 4.65
CA ALA A 627 -7.34 8.35 4.17
C ALA A 627 -5.83 8.49 4.48
N ILE A 628 -5.23 9.67 4.24
CA ILE A 628 -3.83 9.95 4.58
C ILE A 628 -3.59 9.73 6.07
N ARG A 629 -4.44 10.30 6.95
CA ARG A 629 -4.33 10.13 8.40
C ARG A 629 -4.36 8.66 8.80
N LYS A 630 -5.23 7.88 8.16
CA LYS A 630 -5.41 6.46 8.48
C LYS A 630 -4.20 5.63 8.06
N GLU A 631 -3.63 5.87 6.87
CA GLU A 631 -2.50 5.07 6.38
C GLU A 631 -1.15 5.55 6.95
N THR A 632 -1.03 6.81 7.37
CA THR A 632 0.20 7.36 8.00
C THR A 632 0.20 7.27 9.53
N TYR A 633 -0.96 7.04 10.16
CA TYR A 633 -1.15 7.06 11.61
C TYR A 633 -0.61 8.31 12.33
N SER A 634 -0.41 9.43 11.60
CA SER A 634 0.31 10.60 12.10
C SER A 634 -0.37 11.91 11.72
N TRP A 635 -0.63 12.74 12.73
CA TRP A 635 -1.14 14.10 12.54
C TRP A 635 -0.13 15.03 11.90
N LYS A 636 1.17 14.83 12.15
CA LYS A 636 2.24 15.65 11.53
C LYS A 636 2.23 15.49 10.01
N TRP A 637 2.17 14.25 9.52
CA TRP A 637 2.11 13.96 8.09
C TRP A 637 0.79 14.40 7.46
N THR A 638 -0.31 14.29 8.19
CA THR A 638 -1.63 14.77 7.74
C THR A 638 -1.64 16.29 7.58
N ALA A 639 -1.10 17.03 8.55
CA ALA A 639 -1.00 18.48 8.48
C ALA A 639 -0.08 18.93 7.34
N LEU A 640 1.07 18.24 7.16
CA LEU A 640 1.94 18.47 6.02
C LEU A 640 1.18 18.28 4.71
N ALA A 641 0.46 17.16 4.55
CA ALA A 641 -0.33 16.82 3.36
C ALA A 641 -1.46 17.80 3.03
N VAL A 642 -1.87 18.64 3.97
CA VAL A 642 -2.83 19.73 3.75
C VAL A 642 -2.11 21.04 3.43
N ALA A 643 -1.08 21.36 4.19
CA ALA A 643 -0.38 22.65 4.10
C ALA A 643 0.46 22.77 2.81
N TYR A 644 1.24 21.73 2.48
CA TYR A 644 2.19 21.86 1.38
C TYR A 644 1.52 21.92 -0.01
N PRO A 645 0.42 21.18 -0.33
CA PRO A 645 -0.27 21.35 -1.60
C PRO A 645 -0.94 22.72 -1.69
N LEU A 646 -1.47 23.25 -0.59
CA LEU A 646 -2.02 24.61 -0.54
C LEU A 646 -0.97 25.67 -0.88
N VAL A 647 0.22 25.58 -0.26
CA VAL A 647 1.33 26.49 -0.56
C VAL A 647 1.79 26.34 -2.01
N THR A 648 1.90 25.10 -2.49
CA THR A 648 2.31 24.79 -3.86
C THR A 648 1.32 25.38 -4.88
N ALA A 649 0.01 25.20 -4.64
CA ALA A 649 -1.06 25.75 -5.45
C ALA A 649 -1.01 27.27 -5.47
N TYR A 650 -0.88 27.90 -4.30
CA TYR A 650 -0.83 29.34 -4.17
C TYR A 650 0.36 29.93 -4.94
N VAL A 651 1.57 29.41 -4.72
CA VAL A 651 2.80 29.90 -5.37
C VAL A 651 2.74 29.70 -6.87
N LEU A 652 2.33 28.52 -7.34
CA LEU A 652 2.29 28.24 -8.77
C LEU A 652 1.23 29.08 -9.49
N THR A 653 0.03 29.17 -8.92
CA THR A 653 -1.04 30.00 -9.49
C THR A 653 -0.66 31.48 -9.47
N PHE A 654 0.01 31.96 -8.41
CA PHE A 654 0.49 33.33 -8.32
C PHE A 654 1.49 33.64 -9.43
N ILE A 655 2.52 32.80 -9.60
CA ILE A 655 3.51 32.95 -10.67
C ILE A 655 2.82 32.92 -12.03
N PHE A 656 1.93 31.96 -12.26
CA PHE A 656 1.21 31.83 -13.53
C PHE A 656 0.38 33.08 -13.85
N TYR A 657 -0.42 33.57 -12.90
CA TYR A 657 -1.29 34.73 -13.12
C TYR A 657 -0.49 36.02 -13.33
N GLN A 658 0.51 36.29 -12.49
CA GLN A 658 1.31 37.51 -12.58
C GLN A 658 2.14 37.56 -13.87
N VAL A 659 2.76 36.44 -14.24
CA VAL A 659 3.50 36.35 -15.51
C VAL A 659 2.53 36.47 -16.68
N GLY A 660 1.39 35.77 -16.66
CA GLY A 660 0.39 35.84 -17.72
C GLY A 660 -0.17 37.26 -17.91
N HIS A 661 -0.38 38.01 -16.83
CA HIS A 661 -0.83 39.40 -16.87
C HIS A 661 0.20 40.35 -17.49
N LEU A 662 1.48 39.97 -17.63
CA LEU A 662 2.46 40.78 -18.35
C LEU A 662 2.34 40.65 -19.88
N PHE A 663 1.70 39.58 -20.36
CA PHE A 663 1.57 39.26 -21.79
C PHE A 663 0.17 39.54 -22.36
N VAL A 664 -0.82 39.78 -21.49
CA VAL A 664 -2.22 40.09 -21.82
C VAL A 664 -2.51 41.50 -21.34
#